data_AF-A0A6I3MW72-F1
#
_entry.id   AF-A0A6I3MW72-F1
#
_cell.length_a   1.000
_cell.length_b   1.000
_cell.length_c   1.000
_cell.angle_alpha   90.00
_cell.angle_beta   90.00
_cell.angle_gamma   90.00
#
_symmetry.space_group_name_H-M   'P 1'
#
loop_
_entity.id
_entity.type
_entity.pdbx_description
1 polymer ?
#
loop_
_entity_poly.entity_id
_entity_poly.type
_entity_poly.pdbx_seq_one_letter_code
_entity_poly.pdbx_strand_id
1 'polypeptide(L)'
;MIHASSTQLRRIIIAVVLLSTFLFAVPTPPAFAEDLAGQPPASILVNGKGNGHGRGMSQYGALGWATTYNKTWQEILDFYYGGTTLSPLTDADAGLTPNGVMSVRLTTLDNKQTAMVSENASLLLENDPVPGRKWAALVVREIAGTVGTYRVWGSTTPTCVAEQSDPVANKFVLVADIAGPTNVSTTLSNDASAAVMPNDAIGVCEPAGATRYYRGTIRAVNGTDKENRTVNLVKLDDYLRGVVPRESPAAWGDLAGGAGMNALRAQAVAARSYSLGQKRYSYAKTCDTQSCQVYGGAALREKTGRPILVLEDIRTNTAISDTSGFILRTAKGTVVSTEFTSSNGGRTAGTTFPMRVDDGDIAADSSDLNWSAVIDAQSIQKKYPSIGVLLSVVTTHDGLGSDWNGYATQVTISGTAGVVNVSGWEFKSTFSLRSPWYETTPIYGSTSTSTVVGPMLFIGDSVGESIIAEFNSIVRPAYPNVDYQALSSRCLIGATCVGTPDGITIINSLPADKTPAIAVIELGYNDSPNTFGTEADQVVAALTAKGVQRIIFVNMSTRRTTAGFEVSNTALANIAATHANVTVLDWNTYTTDAPKWSWFVKNDNVHLTATGKTEFALYLRAQFDALRTQGLLPQTPGAPDVEIGLPLRTNQKGDMVKLVQKSLNAAFKLKKKAIPTDGIFGKSTKALVMRYETAMALPVDGVVDVDVWKSLGLDKKPRAAVLRLGTQHPSVKVLQATLNRVLKITLKTSGYYDGPTVYYVKQFQQRAKLPATGNVNRVTWLALMTTADRL
;
A
#
# COMPACT_ATOMS: atom_id res chain seq x y z
N MET A 1 -57.69 16.77 67.27
CA MET A 1 -57.44 17.52 66.01
C MET A 1 -57.08 16.50 64.93
N ILE A 2 -58.09 16.19 64.08
CA ILE A 2 -58.07 15.62 62.71
C ILE A 2 -56.99 14.54 62.42
N HIS A 3 -57.17 13.24 62.73
CA HIS A 3 -57.89 12.12 62.06
C HIS A 3 -57.37 11.59 60.69
N ALA A 4 -56.97 10.30 60.72
CA ALA A 4 -57.17 9.19 59.75
C ALA A 4 -56.08 8.76 58.72
N SER A 5 -55.40 7.64 59.05
CA SER A 5 -55.37 6.30 58.41
C SER A 5 -55.03 6.03 56.91
N SER A 6 -53.94 5.28 56.71
CA SER A 6 -53.55 4.24 55.71
C SER A 6 -54.14 4.17 54.28
N THR A 7 -53.30 3.96 53.26
CA THR A 7 -53.17 2.68 52.50
C THR A 7 -52.23 2.74 51.27
N GLN A 8 -51.64 1.57 50.97
CA GLN A 8 -51.23 1.02 49.66
C GLN A 8 -49.80 1.22 49.07
N LEU A 9 -49.07 0.10 49.15
CA LEU A 9 -48.27 -0.58 48.12
C LEU A 9 -47.16 0.18 47.37
N ARG A 10 -45.90 -0.16 47.71
CA ARG A 10 -44.83 -0.31 46.71
C ARG A 10 -44.18 -1.67 46.86
N ARG A 11 -44.46 -2.57 45.91
CA ARG A 11 -43.83 -3.89 45.79
C ARG A 11 -42.47 -3.77 45.12
N ILE A 12 -41.53 -4.48 45.72
CA ILE A 12 -40.19 -4.80 45.27
C ILE A 12 -40.26 -5.61 43.96
N ILE A 13 -39.48 -5.21 42.95
CA ILE A 13 -38.99 -6.14 41.93
C ILE A 13 -37.46 -6.06 41.95
N ILE A 14 -36.87 -7.21 42.26
CA ILE A 14 -35.46 -7.53 42.24
C ILE A 14 -34.96 -7.39 40.81
N ALA A 15 -34.13 -6.39 40.53
CA ALA A 15 -33.31 -6.38 39.34
C ALA A 15 -32.03 -7.15 39.64
N VAL A 16 -31.99 -8.41 39.19
CA VAL A 16 -30.76 -9.19 39.09
C VAL A 16 -29.82 -8.41 38.17
N VAL A 17 -28.77 -7.82 38.74
CA VAL A 17 -27.65 -7.28 37.97
C VAL A 17 -26.89 -8.49 37.42
N LEU A 18 -27.28 -8.92 36.22
CA LEU A 18 -26.40 -9.72 35.37
C LEU A 18 -25.25 -8.80 34.99
N LEU A 19 -24.14 -8.95 35.71
CA LEU A 19 -22.85 -8.39 35.36
C LEU A 19 -22.40 -9.07 34.06
N SER A 20 -22.92 -8.63 32.92
CA SER A 20 -22.35 -8.94 31.62
C SER A 20 -21.01 -8.22 31.54
N THR A 21 -19.97 -8.94 31.93
CA THR A 21 -18.60 -8.63 31.54
C THR A 21 -18.57 -8.64 30.02
N PHE A 22 -18.75 -7.47 29.40
CA PHE A 22 -18.25 -7.23 28.06
C PHE A 22 -16.73 -7.36 28.17
N LEU A 23 -16.24 -8.59 27.97
CA LEU A 23 -14.89 -8.84 27.51
C LEU A 23 -14.76 -8.07 26.20
N PHE A 24 -14.24 -6.84 26.28
CA PHE A 24 -13.62 -6.21 25.14
C PHE A 24 -12.57 -7.21 24.67
N ALA A 25 -12.84 -7.87 23.55
CA ALA A 25 -11.81 -8.56 22.81
C ALA A 25 -10.80 -7.48 22.46
N VAL A 26 -9.72 -7.39 23.26
CA VAL A 26 -8.51 -6.73 22.83
C VAL A 26 -8.20 -7.37 21.48
N PRO A 27 -8.07 -6.60 20.39
CA PRO A 27 -7.71 -7.17 19.11
C PRO A 27 -6.43 -7.96 19.34
N THR A 28 -6.52 -9.28 19.28
CA THR A 28 -5.33 -10.12 19.36
C THR A 28 -4.50 -9.70 18.16
N PRO A 29 -3.26 -9.21 18.36
CA PRO A 29 -2.38 -8.95 17.24
C PRO A 29 -2.36 -10.23 16.38
N PRO A 30 -2.42 -10.12 15.05
CA PRO A 30 -2.40 -11.30 14.22
C PRO A 30 -1.16 -12.12 14.58
N ALA A 31 -1.32 -13.45 14.64
CA ALA A 31 -0.40 -14.43 15.22
C ALA A 31 0.95 -14.59 14.46
N PHE A 32 1.52 -13.49 13.98
CA PHE A 32 2.75 -13.43 13.19
C PHE A 32 3.98 -12.97 14.00
N ALA A 33 3.78 -12.54 15.25
CA ALA A 33 4.84 -12.13 16.15
C ALA A 33 5.20 -13.26 17.14
N GLU A 34 5.77 -14.35 16.63
CA GLU A 34 6.74 -15.05 17.47
C GLU A 34 8.03 -14.22 17.43
N ASP A 35 8.54 -13.83 18.60
CA ASP A 35 9.86 -13.21 18.73
C ASP A 35 10.93 -14.25 18.36
N LEU A 36 11.15 -14.38 17.05
CA LEU A 36 12.13 -15.29 16.45
C LEU A 36 13.51 -14.65 16.53
N ALA A 37 14.01 -14.51 17.76
CA ALA A 37 15.29 -13.89 18.07
C ALA A 37 16.40 -14.37 17.11
N GLY A 38 16.76 -13.52 16.13
CA GLY A 38 17.87 -13.73 15.20
C GLY A 38 17.53 -13.88 13.71
N GLN A 39 16.26 -13.99 13.30
CA GLN A 39 15.88 -13.97 11.87
C GLN A 39 15.49 -12.54 11.44
N PRO A 40 16.06 -11.99 10.35
CA PRO A 40 15.63 -10.70 9.83
C PRO A 40 14.21 -10.81 9.24
N PRO A 41 13.35 -9.78 9.40
CA PRO A 41 12.04 -9.75 8.76
C PRO A 41 12.16 -9.75 7.23
N ALA A 42 11.24 -10.45 6.58
CA ALA A 42 11.13 -10.45 5.11
C ALA A 42 10.41 -9.20 4.60
N SER A 43 9.45 -8.70 5.37
CA SER A 43 8.69 -7.49 5.09
C SER A 43 8.13 -6.90 6.38
N ILE A 44 7.57 -5.70 6.28
CA ILE A 44 6.91 -4.99 7.36
C ILE A 44 5.46 -4.76 6.95
N LEU A 45 4.52 -5.30 7.73
CA LEU A 45 3.11 -4.94 7.66
C LEU A 45 2.94 -3.57 8.29
N VAL A 46 2.17 -2.71 7.64
CA VAL A 46 1.79 -1.39 8.13
C VAL A 46 0.28 -1.35 8.20
N ASN A 47 -0.26 -1.29 9.41
CA ASN A 47 -1.69 -1.07 9.65
C ASN A 47 -1.88 0.39 10.00
N GLY A 48 -2.84 1.06 9.37
CA GLY A 48 -3.04 2.49 9.56
C GLY A 48 -4.49 2.95 9.51
N LYS A 49 -4.67 4.23 9.83
CA LYS A 49 -5.95 4.92 9.97
C LYS A 49 -6.00 6.18 9.14
N GLY A 50 -7.14 6.49 8.55
CA GLY A 50 -7.38 7.73 7.81
C GLY A 50 -6.59 7.87 6.50
N ASN A 51 -6.86 8.96 5.80
CA ASN A 51 -6.25 9.30 4.52
C ASN A 51 -5.96 10.81 4.46
N GLY A 52 -4.68 11.15 4.41
CA GLY A 52 -4.15 12.51 4.46
C GLY A 52 -3.55 12.88 5.81
N HIS A 53 -3.58 14.16 6.17
CA HIS A 53 -2.79 14.71 7.28
C HIS A 53 -3.53 14.80 8.63
N GLY A 54 -4.84 14.56 8.67
CA GLY A 54 -5.61 14.59 9.92
C GLY A 54 -5.82 15.96 10.56
N ARG A 55 -5.16 17.02 10.08
CA ARG A 55 -5.35 18.41 10.53
C ARG A 55 -6.66 19.00 10.01
N GLY A 56 -7.41 19.63 10.92
CA GLY A 56 -8.67 20.32 10.61
C GLY A 56 -9.78 19.36 10.20
N MET A 57 -10.59 19.76 9.22
CA MET A 57 -11.82 19.04 8.88
C MET A 57 -11.56 17.71 8.17
N SER A 58 -12.18 16.62 8.64
CA SER A 58 -12.34 15.41 7.84
C SER A 58 -13.49 15.59 6.86
N GLN A 59 -13.28 15.31 5.58
CA GLN A 59 -14.35 15.36 4.55
C GLN A 59 -15.41 14.29 4.83
N TYR A 60 -14.97 13.05 5.08
CA TYR A 60 -15.88 11.98 5.49
C TYR A 60 -16.47 12.24 6.87
N GLY A 61 -15.71 12.83 7.79
CA GLY A 61 -16.25 13.16 9.10
C GLY A 61 -17.32 14.24 9.06
N ALA A 62 -17.14 15.29 8.25
CA ALA A 62 -18.19 16.28 7.98
C ALA A 62 -19.44 15.62 7.38
N LEU A 63 -19.27 14.63 6.49
CA LEU A 63 -20.38 13.83 5.98
C LEU A 63 -21.11 13.09 7.09
N GLY A 64 -20.39 12.32 7.93
CA GLY A 64 -21.02 11.55 9.01
C GLY A 64 -21.67 12.43 10.08
N TRP A 65 -21.07 13.57 10.43
CA TRP A 65 -21.71 14.58 11.28
C TRP A 65 -23.01 15.10 10.67
N ALA A 66 -23.04 15.34 9.36
CA ALA A 66 -24.23 15.80 8.67
C ALA A 66 -25.30 14.71 8.54
N THR A 67 -24.94 13.48 8.13
CA THR A 67 -25.91 12.44 7.75
C THR A 67 -26.33 11.54 8.89
N THR A 68 -25.44 11.30 9.87
CA THR A 68 -25.72 10.40 11.00
C THR A 68 -26.12 11.18 12.24
N TYR A 69 -25.47 12.31 12.51
CA TYR A 69 -25.70 13.13 13.70
C TYR A 69 -26.53 14.40 13.43
N ASN A 70 -26.99 14.59 12.18
CA ASN A 70 -27.83 15.71 11.75
C ASN A 70 -27.28 17.10 12.15
N LYS A 71 -25.95 17.26 12.11
CA LYS A 71 -25.28 18.52 12.44
C LYS A 71 -25.43 19.54 11.33
N THR A 72 -25.62 20.79 11.73
CA THR A 72 -25.56 21.95 10.84
C THR A 72 -24.12 22.19 10.38
N TRP A 73 -23.93 22.86 9.25
CA TRP A 73 -22.59 23.16 8.74
C TRP A 73 -21.79 24.07 9.69
N GLN A 74 -22.46 24.92 10.47
CA GLN A 74 -21.82 25.75 11.50
C GLN A 74 -21.29 24.90 12.66
N GLU A 75 -22.08 23.94 13.16
CA GLU A 75 -21.63 23.01 14.20
C GLU A 75 -20.47 22.14 13.72
N ILE A 76 -20.49 21.71 12.46
CA ILE A 76 -19.38 20.96 11.84
C ILE A 76 -18.11 21.81 11.83
N LEU A 77 -18.19 23.08 11.37
CA LEU A 77 -17.04 23.98 11.37
C LEU A 77 -16.52 24.26 12.79
N ASP A 78 -17.40 24.47 13.77
CA ASP A 78 -17.01 24.71 15.16
C ASP A 78 -16.31 23.49 15.79
N PHE A 79 -16.77 22.28 15.46
CA PHE A 79 -16.12 21.05 15.91
C PHE A 79 -14.65 20.95 15.43
N TYR A 80 -14.42 21.17 14.13
CA TYR A 80 -13.09 21.00 13.53
C TYR A 80 -12.16 22.19 13.72
N TYR A 81 -12.71 23.40 13.78
CA TYR A 81 -11.96 24.65 13.83
C TYR A 81 -12.26 25.45 15.10
N GLY A 82 -12.62 24.78 16.19
CA GLY A 82 -12.96 25.42 17.46
C GLY A 82 -11.91 26.42 17.94
N GLY A 83 -12.36 27.50 18.57
CA GLY A 83 -11.53 28.67 18.90
C GLY A 83 -11.37 29.67 17.74
N THR A 84 -12.08 29.44 16.64
CA THR A 84 -12.25 30.41 15.55
C THR A 84 -13.64 31.02 15.57
N THR A 85 -13.83 32.12 14.84
CA THR A 85 -15.11 32.80 14.72
C THR A 85 -15.55 32.79 13.26
N LEU A 86 -16.79 32.35 13.02
CA LEU A 86 -17.44 32.46 11.73
C LEU A 86 -17.84 33.92 11.49
N SER A 87 -17.43 34.50 10.38
CA SER A 87 -17.68 35.91 10.06
C SER A 87 -17.85 36.12 8.56
N PRO A 88 -18.66 37.09 8.13
CA PRO A 88 -18.69 37.48 6.73
C PRO A 88 -17.40 38.21 6.33
N LEU A 89 -17.08 38.17 5.04
CA LEU A 89 -16.14 39.10 4.42
C LEU A 89 -16.69 40.53 4.50
N THR A 90 -15.77 41.48 4.64
CA THR A 90 -16.04 42.92 4.70
C THR A 90 -15.15 43.65 3.69
N ASP A 91 -15.42 44.93 3.44
CA ASP A 91 -14.58 45.75 2.54
C ASP A 91 -13.11 45.83 3.00
N ALA A 92 -12.87 45.71 4.32
CA ALA A 92 -11.53 45.65 4.88
C ALA A 92 -10.72 44.42 4.41
N ASP A 93 -11.40 43.38 3.91
CA ASP A 93 -10.79 42.16 3.41
C ASP A 93 -10.44 42.21 1.91
N ALA A 94 -10.74 43.31 1.21
CA ALA A 94 -10.45 43.45 -0.23
C ALA A 94 -8.97 43.22 -0.57
N GLY A 95 -8.06 43.47 0.37
CA GLY A 95 -6.63 43.19 0.21
C GLY A 95 -6.26 41.69 0.17
N LEU A 96 -7.15 40.79 0.60
CA LEU A 96 -6.93 39.35 0.53
C LEU A 96 -6.99 38.82 -0.91
N THR A 97 -7.76 39.49 -1.77
CA THR A 97 -7.92 39.20 -3.19
C THR A 97 -7.69 40.49 -3.99
N PRO A 98 -6.43 40.86 -4.29
CA PRO A 98 -6.14 42.04 -5.08
C PRO A 98 -6.97 42.09 -6.37
N ASN A 99 -7.65 43.21 -6.62
CA ASN A 99 -8.60 43.40 -7.72
C ASN A 99 -9.85 42.47 -7.67
N GLY A 100 -10.21 41.98 -6.49
CA GLY A 100 -11.42 41.17 -6.26
C GLY A 100 -11.31 39.72 -6.77
N VAL A 101 -10.11 39.24 -7.09
CA VAL A 101 -9.90 37.90 -7.68
C VAL A 101 -8.90 37.05 -6.88
N MET A 102 -9.16 35.75 -6.86
CA MET A 102 -8.19 34.73 -6.52
C MET A 102 -7.22 34.54 -7.69
N SER A 103 -5.92 34.43 -7.39
CA SER A 103 -4.87 34.13 -8.36
C SER A 103 -4.31 32.73 -8.13
N VAL A 104 -4.49 31.85 -9.12
CA VAL A 104 -4.14 30.42 -9.05
C VAL A 104 -3.06 30.10 -10.06
N ARG A 105 -1.88 29.67 -9.61
CA ARG A 105 -0.82 29.14 -10.49
C ARG A 105 -1.29 27.81 -11.10
N LEU A 106 -1.24 27.70 -12.42
CA LEU A 106 -1.57 26.48 -13.17
C LEU A 106 -0.29 25.67 -13.39
N THR A 107 -0.02 24.69 -12.52
CA THR A 107 1.29 24.03 -12.44
C THR A 107 1.64 23.17 -13.66
N THR A 108 0.63 22.61 -14.33
CA THR A 108 0.81 21.87 -15.60
C THR A 108 1.44 22.73 -16.71
N LEU A 109 1.40 24.06 -16.58
CA LEU A 109 1.94 25.02 -17.53
C LEU A 109 3.22 25.72 -17.05
N ASP A 110 3.84 25.22 -15.99
CA ASP A 110 5.09 25.78 -15.49
C ASP A 110 6.21 25.69 -16.54
N ASN A 111 6.81 26.84 -16.85
CA ASN A 111 7.85 27.02 -17.88
C ASN A 111 7.36 26.68 -19.30
N LYS A 112 6.05 26.75 -19.54
CA LYS A 112 5.42 26.51 -20.83
C LYS A 112 4.84 27.78 -21.43
N GLN A 113 4.56 27.74 -22.74
CA GLN A 113 3.71 28.76 -23.36
C GLN A 113 2.32 28.80 -22.72
N THR A 114 1.65 29.95 -22.80
CA THR A 114 0.22 30.06 -22.46
C THR A 114 -0.58 30.07 -23.75
N ALA A 115 -1.24 28.95 -24.06
CA ALA A 115 -2.10 28.81 -25.24
C ALA A 115 -3.56 28.63 -24.81
N MET A 116 -4.45 29.40 -25.43
CA MET A 116 -5.86 29.50 -25.09
C MET A 116 -6.74 29.38 -26.34
N VAL A 117 -7.93 28.83 -26.16
CA VAL A 117 -8.97 28.67 -27.16
C VAL A 117 -10.32 29.08 -26.58
N SER A 118 -11.21 29.51 -27.46
CA SER A 118 -12.62 29.76 -27.18
C SER A 118 -13.46 29.17 -28.30
N GLU A 119 -14.45 28.36 -27.94
CA GLU A 119 -15.29 27.65 -28.92
C GLU A 119 -16.23 28.62 -29.68
N ASN A 120 -16.51 29.81 -29.13
CA ASN A 120 -17.37 30.83 -29.73
C ASN A 120 -16.62 32.11 -30.13
N ALA A 121 -15.30 32.06 -30.22
CA ALA A 121 -14.45 33.20 -30.59
C ALA A 121 -14.66 34.44 -29.71
N SER A 122 -14.62 34.24 -28.39
CA SER A 122 -14.87 35.29 -27.38
C SER A 122 -13.62 35.77 -26.63
N LEU A 123 -12.41 35.30 -26.96
CA LEU A 123 -11.20 35.73 -26.26
C LEU A 123 -10.91 37.20 -26.52
N LEU A 124 -10.63 37.95 -25.45
CA LEU A 124 -10.22 39.34 -25.47
C LEU A 124 -8.84 39.47 -24.85
N LEU A 125 -7.93 40.16 -25.53
CA LEU A 125 -6.61 40.50 -25.04
C LEU A 125 -6.64 41.93 -24.48
N GLU A 126 -6.27 42.12 -23.21
CA GLU A 126 -6.42 43.42 -22.51
C GLU A 126 -5.66 44.58 -23.19
N ASN A 127 -4.50 44.29 -23.78
CA ASN A 127 -3.66 45.26 -24.51
C ASN A 127 -3.59 44.93 -26.01
N ASP A 128 -4.69 44.50 -26.61
CA ASP A 128 -4.77 44.32 -28.07
C ASP A 128 -4.61 45.68 -28.79
N PRO A 129 -3.73 45.81 -29.80
CA PRO A 129 -3.59 47.03 -30.59
C PRO A 129 -4.88 47.47 -31.30
N VAL A 130 -5.82 46.54 -31.48
CA VAL A 130 -7.17 46.80 -32.00
C VAL A 130 -8.17 46.55 -30.86
N PRO A 131 -8.64 47.62 -30.17
CA PRO A 131 -9.55 47.49 -29.04
C PRO A 131 -10.80 46.68 -29.37
N GLY A 132 -11.14 45.73 -28.50
CA GLY A 132 -12.35 44.91 -28.63
C GLY A 132 -12.28 43.79 -29.69
N ARG A 133 -11.14 43.62 -30.38
CA ARG A 133 -10.93 42.49 -31.29
C ARG A 133 -11.06 41.17 -30.54
N LYS A 134 -11.86 40.26 -31.10
CA LYS A 134 -12.12 38.94 -30.53
C LYS A 134 -11.34 37.85 -31.25
N TRP A 135 -10.91 36.85 -30.49
CA TRP A 135 -10.11 35.73 -30.99
C TRP A 135 -10.75 34.38 -30.62
N ALA A 136 -10.58 33.38 -31.49
CA ALA A 136 -10.92 32.00 -31.21
C ALA A 136 -9.77 31.21 -30.60
N ALA A 137 -8.53 31.66 -30.83
CA ALA A 137 -7.36 31.15 -30.14
C ALA A 137 -6.29 32.24 -29.99
N LEU A 138 -5.56 32.18 -28.88
CA LEU A 138 -4.43 33.05 -28.57
C LEU A 138 -3.26 32.21 -28.07
N VAL A 139 -2.05 32.52 -28.53
CA VAL A 139 -0.80 31.92 -28.04
C VAL A 139 0.10 33.04 -27.53
N VAL A 140 0.57 32.90 -26.30
CA VAL A 140 1.45 33.85 -25.63
C VAL A 140 2.77 33.15 -25.29
N ARG A 141 3.88 33.65 -25.82
CA ARG A 141 5.24 33.15 -25.53
C ARG A 141 6.14 34.29 -25.11
N GLU A 142 6.95 34.06 -24.09
CA GLU A 142 8.00 35.01 -23.74
C GLU A 142 9.04 35.07 -24.86
N ILE A 143 9.48 36.27 -25.20
CA ILE A 143 10.54 36.47 -26.19
C ILE A 143 11.87 36.14 -25.54
N ALA A 144 12.65 35.28 -26.19
CA ALA A 144 13.96 34.87 -25.70
C ALA A 144 14.88 36.08 -25.48
N GLY A 145 15.45 36.18 -24.27
CA GLY A 145 16.37 37.26 -23.90
C GLY A 145 15.69 38.52 -23.35
N THR A 146 14.36 38.61 -23.34
CA THR A 146 13.61 39.76 -22.79
C THR A 146 12.63 39.30 -21.74
N VAL A 147 13.12 39.18 -20.49
CA VAL A 147 12.31 38.75 -19.35
C VAL A 147 11.08 39.65 -19.21
N GLY A 148 9.89 39.04 -19.21
CA GLY A 148 8.62 39.75 -19.03
C GLY A 148 8.09 40.43 -20.28
N THR A 149 8.65 40.18 -21.46
CA THR A 149 8.05 40.61 -22.73
C THR A 149 7.52 39.41 -23.49
N TYR A 150 6.22 39.43 -23.80
CA TYR A 150 5.51 38.34 -24.43
C TYR A 150 5.10 38.68 -25.86
N ARG A 151 5.42 37.79 -26.79
CA ARG A 151 4.86 37.81 -28.15
C ARG A 151 3.54 37.06 -28.17
N VAL A 152 2.54 37.69 -28.75
CA VAL A 152 1.17 37.17 -28.84
C VAL A 152 0.80 36.92 -30.29
N TRP A 153 0.21 35.76 -30.57
CA TRP A 153 -0.41 35.44 -31.84
C TRP A 153 -1.88 35.07 -31.65
N GLY A 154 -2.70 35.38 -32.64
CA GLY A 154 -4.16 35.17 -32.61
C GLY A 154 -4.66 34.41 -33.83
N SER A 155 -5.73 33.65 -33.66
CA SER A 155 -6.43 32.95 -34.74
C SER A 155 -7.94 33.11 -34.57
N THR A 156 -8.66 33.23 -35.69
CA THR A 156 -10.12 33.22 -35.74
C THR A 156 -10.70 31.80 -35.80
N THR A 157 -9.85 30.77 -35.86
CA THR A 157 -10.23 29.36 -35.76
C THR A 157 -9.80 28.80 -34.39
N PRO A 158 -10.70 28.14 -33.64
CA PRO A 158 -10.35 27.54 -32.35
C PRO A 158 -9.40 26.37 -32.57
N THR A 159 -8.15 26.52 -32.13
CA THR A 159 -7.14 25.46 -32.25
C THR A 159 -6.04 25.63 -31.20
N CYS A 160 -5.62 24.51 -30.60
CA CYS A 160 -4.46 24.47 -29.72
C CYS A 160 -3.19 24.26 -30.56
N VAL A 161 -2.17 25.09 -30.35
CA VAL A 161 -0.86 24.96 -31.01
C VAL A 161 0.12 24.32 -30.05
N ALA A 162 0.88 23.32 -30.51
CA ALA A 162 1.95 22.72 -29.71
C ALA A 162 3.09 23.72 -29.47
N GLU A 163 3.76 23.61 -28.32
CA GLU A 163 4.77 24.57 -27.87
C GLU A 163 5.94 24.77 -28.85
N GLN A 164 6.37 23.70 -29.50
CA GLN A 164 7.50 23.71 -30.45
C GLN A 164 7.09 24.12 -31.87
N SER A 165 5.78 24.17 -32.14
CA SER A 165 5.29 24.53 -33.47
C SER A 165 5.34 26.03 -33.70
N ASP A 166 5.57 26.43 -34.94
CA ASP A 166 5.41 27.81 -35.39
C ASP A 166 3.91 28.19 -35.42
N PRO A 167 3.46 29.20 -34.64
CA PRO A 167 2.07 29.64 -34.67
C PRO A 167 1.63 30.10 -36.07
N VAL A 168 2.52 30.71 -36.86
CA VAL A 168 2.16 31.23 -38.19
C VAL A 168 1.87 30.09 -39.17
N ALA A 169 2.71 29.05 -39.19
CA ALA A 169 2.45 27.81 -39.93
C ALA A 169 1.12 27.13 -39.52
N ASN A 170 0.63 27.40 -38.30
CA ASN A 170 -0.65 26.91 -37.78
C ASN A 170 -1.80 27.91 -37.94
N LYS A 171 -1.67 28.86 -38.88
CA LYS A 171 -2.70 29.86 -39.24
C LYS A 171 -2.98 30.91 -38.16
N PHE A 172 -2.04 31.16 -37.26
CA PHE A 172 -2.10 32.32 -36.38
C PHE A 172 -1.45 33.53 -37.03
N VAL A 173 -1.95 34.72 -36.71
CA VAL A 173 -1.35 35.99 -37.11
C VAL A 173 -0.68 36.64 -35.90
N LEU A 174 0.45 37.31 -36.13
CA LEU A 174 1.11 38.09 -35.08
C LEU A 174 0.18 39.22 -34.62
N VAL A 175 -0.01 39.35 -33.31
CA VAL A 175 -0.90 40.34 -32.69
C VAL A 175 -0.10 41.52 -32.16
N ALA A 176 0.82 41.26 -31.23
CA ALA A 176 1.63 42.27 -30.56
C ALA A 176 2.79 41.64 -29.78
N ASP A 177 3.78 42.47 -29.43
CA ASP A 177 4.72 42.21 -28.35
C ASP A 177 4.31 43.07 -27.14
N ILE A 178 4.06 42.45 -25.99
CA ILE A 178 3.51 43.08 -24.79
C ILE A 178 4.52 42.98 -23.66
N ALA A 179 4.90 44.13 -23.08
CA ALA A 179 5.73 44.18 -21.88
C ALA A 179 4.85 44.03 -20.62
N GLY A 180 5.29 43.17 -19.69
CA GLY A 180 4.60 42.86 -18.44
C GLY A 180 3.58 41.73 -18.55
N PRO A 181 2.82 41.47 -17.46
CA PRO A 181 1.83 40.41 -17.43
C PRO A 181 0.80 40.57 -18.56
N THR A 182 0.56 39.49 -19.31
CA THR A 182 -0.38 39.48 -20.44
C THR A 182 -1.66 38.79 -20.04
N ASN A 183 -2.78 39.52 -20.03
CA ASN A 183 -4.09 39.03 -19.60
C ASN A 183 -5.01 38.77 -20.79
N VAL A 184 -5.67 37.62 -20.76
CA VAL A 184 -6.70 37.22 -21.71
C VAL A 184 -7.97 36.88 -20.96
N SER A 185 -9.06 37.55 -21.30
CA SER A 185 -10.40 37.34 -20.73
C SER A 185 -11.38 36.84 -21.80
N THR A 186 -12.63 36.66 -21.41
CA THR A 186 -13.77 36.33 -22.29
C THR A 186 -14.88 37.36 -22.09
N THR A 187 -15.79 37.49 -23.06
CA THR A 187 -16.89 38.46 -23.05
C THR A 187 -18.03 38.17 -22.07
N LEU A 188 -17.96 37.10 -21.26
CA LEU A 188 -19.07 36.80 -20.34
C LEU A 188 -19.20 37.81 -19.22
N SER A 189 -20.47 38.10 -18.91
CA SER A 189 -20.84 38.69 -17.63
C SER A 189 -20.35 37.77 -16.52
N ASN A 190 -19.65 38.35 -15.56
CA ASN A 190 -19.23 37.68 -14.33
C ASN A 190 -20.43 37.40 -13.39
N ASP A 191 -21.58 37.01 -13.93
CA ASP A 191 -22.79 36.70 -13.19
C ASP A 191 -22.63 35.34 -12.52
N ALA A 192 -22.68 35.35 -11.19
CA ALA A 192 -22.37 34.20 -10.36
C ALA A 192 -23.49 33.15 -10.37
N SER A 193 -24.65 33.40 -10.98
CA SER A 193 -25.83 32.54 -10.85
C SER A 193 -26.01 31.49 -11.97
N ALA A 194 -25.34 31.66 -13.12
CA ALA A 194 -25.54 30.79 -14.29
C ALA A 194 -24.57 29.60 -14.34
N ALA A 195 -25.09 28.44 -14.77
CA ALA A 195 -24.25 27.33 -15.21
C ALA A 195 -23.38 27.81 -16.39
N VAL A 196 -22.05 27.70 -16.26
CA VAL A 196 -21.17 28.06 -17.37
C VAL A 196 -21.19 26.94 -18.40
N MET A 197 -21.61 27.28 -19.61
CA MET A 197 -21.44 26.41 -20.75
C MET A 197 -19.94 26.40 -21.11
N PRO A 198 -19.32 25.24 -21.40
CA PRO A 198 -17.88 25.23 -21.64
C PRO A 198 -17.40 26.08 -22.83
N ASN A 199 -18.28 26.38 -23.79
CA ASN A 199 -18.00 27.29 -24.92
C ASN A 199 -17.83 28.76 -24.49
N ASP A 200 -18.27 29.10 -23.29
CA ASP A 200 -18.22 30.43 -22.71
C ASP A 200 -16.90 30.63 -21.89
N ALA A 201 -16.37 29.57 -21.30
CA ALA A 201 -15.10 29.60 -20.57
C ALA A 201 -13.85 29.67 -21.46
N ILE A 202 -12.71 30.09 -20.89
CA ILE A 202 -11.42 30.10 -21.58
C ILE A 202 -10.82 28.69 -21.54
N GLY A 203 -10.75 28.03 -22.69
CA GLY A 203 -10.06 26.75 -22.82
C GLY A 203 -8.55 26.94 -22.85
N VAL A 204 -7.85 26.45 -21.84
CA VAL A 204 -6.38 26.46 -21.77
C VAL A 204 -5.85 25.13 -22.29
N CYS A 205 -4.92 25.19 -23.25
CA CYS A 205 -4.34 24.03 -23.90
C CYS A 205 -3.26 23.39 -23.01
N GLU A 206 -3.47 22.14 -22.60
CA GLU A 206 -2.51 21.39 -21.78
C GLU A 206 -1.53 20.60 -22.68
N PRO A 207 -0.28 20.36 -22.24
CA PRO A 207 0.73 19.65 -23.03
C PRO A 207 0.34 18.24 -23.48
N ALA A 208 -0.53 17.55 -22.74
CA ALA A 208 -1.01 16.20 -23.07
C ALA A 208 -2.11 16.17 -24.16
N GLY A 209 -2.46 17.32 -24.74
CA GLY A 209 -3.50 17.47 -25.75
C GLY A 209 -4.91 17.69 -25.21
N ALA A 210 -5.05 17.77 -23.88
CA ALA A 210 -6.30 18.16 -23.23
C ALA A 210 -6.52 19.69 -23.33
N THR A 211 -7.78 20.10 -23.20
CA THR A 211 -8.17 21.50 -23.02
C THR A 211 -8.94 21.63 -21.71
N ARG A 212 -8.45 22.44 -20.79
CA ARG A 212 -9.13 22.69 -19.51
C ARG A 212 -9.72 24.09 -19.51
N TYR A 213 -11.00 24.19 -19.20
CA TYR A 213 -11.75 25.43 -19.32
C TYR A 213 -11.83 26.14 -17.98
N TYR A 214 -11.51 27.43 -17.97
CA TYR A 214 -11.46 28.25 -16.77
C TYR A 214 -12.37 29.47 -16.88
N ARG A 215 -12.95 29.87 -15.75
CA ARG A 215 -13.65 31.15 -15.59
C ARG A 215 -12.65 32.30 -15.42
N GLY A 216 -13.10 33.52 -15.66
CA GLY A 216 -12.33 34.73 -15.39
C GLY A 216 -11.27 35.02 -16.47
N THR A 217 -10.04 35.24 -16.04
CA THR A 217 -8.92 35.68 -16.89
C THR A 217 -7.75 34.72 -16.76
N ILE A 218 -7.03 34.49 -17.86
CA ILE A 218 -5.76 33.78 -17.88
C ILE A 218 -4.64 34.79 -18.10
N ARG A 219 -3.63 34.72 -17.24
CA ARG A 219 -2.46 35.61 -17.23
C ARG A 219 -1.19 34.82 -17.52
N ALA A 220 -0.44 35.25 -18.52
CA ALA A 220 0.98 34.89 -18.64
C ALA A 220 1.81 35.89 -17.82
N VAL A 221 2.71 35.40 -16.98
CA VAL A 221 3.56 36.21 -16.10
C VAL A 221 4.84 35.46 -15.73
N ASN A 222 5.90 36.18 -15.36
CA ASN A 222 7.07 35.54 -14.77
C ASN A 222 6.86 35.28 -13.27
N GLY A 223 7.39 34.16 -12.81
CA GLY A 223 7.46 33.80 -11.41
C GLY A 223 8.56 34.55 -10.66
N THR A 224 8.81 34.12 -9.42
CA THR A 224 9.81 34.72 -8.53
C THR A 224 11.22 34.64 -9.11
N ASP A 225 11.54 33.55 -9.80
CA ASP A 225 12.84 33.27 -10.40
C ASP A 225 12.87 33.68 -11.88
N LYS A 226 11.97 34.58 -12.29
CA LYS A 226 11.80 35.10 -13.65
C LYS A 226 11.36 34.05 -14.68
N GLU A 227 10.89 32.91 -14.21
CA GLU A 227 10.50 31.79 -15.03
C GLU A 227 9.04 31.89 -15.50
N ASN A 228 8.68 31.33 -16.66
CA ASN A 228 7.32 31.48 -17.19
C ASN A 228 6.27 30.75 -16.34
N ARG A 229 5.17 31.45 -16.07
CA ARG A 229 4.01 30.97 -15.30
C ARG A 229 2.72 31.35 -16.00
N THR A 230 1.75 30.45 -15.88
CA THR A 230 0.35 30.75 -16.22
C THR A 230 -0.46 30.83 -14.94
N VAL A 231 -1.27 31.88 -14.81
CA VAL A 231 -2.11 32.14 -13.64
C VAL A 231 -3.55 32.33 -14.07
N ASN A 232 -4.49 31.63 -13.43
CA ASN A 232 -5.90 31.94 -13.56
C ASN A 232 -6.31 32.97 -12.50
N LEU A 233 -6.90 34.08 -12.94
CA LEU A 233 -7.49 35.12 -12.11
C LEU A 233 -9.01 34.98 -12.17
N VAL A 234 -9.62 34.66 -11.04
CA VAL A 234 -11.02 34.25 -10.99
C VAL A 234 -11.68 34.75 -9.71
N LYS A 235 -12.97 35.08 -9.74
CA LYS A 235 -13.71 35.48 -8.53
C LYS A 235 -13.68 34.36 -7.49
N LEU A 236 -13.72 34.72 -6.21
CA LEU A 236 -13.57 33.75 -5.12
C LEU A 236 -14.58 32.59 -5.19
N ASP A 237 -15.86 32.87 -5.32
CA ASP A 237 -16.87 31.80 -5.39
C ASP A 237 -16.78 30.99 -6.70
N ASP A 238 -16.37 31.60 -7.82
CA ASP A 238 -16.09 30.88 -9.07
C ASP A 238 -14.88 29.95 -8.94
N TYR A 239 -13.85 30.35 -8.20
CA TYR A 239 -12.74 29.48 -7.83
C TYR A 239 -13.23 28.26 -7.04
N LEU A 240 -14.11 28.47 -6.06
CA LEU A 240 -14.67 27.39 -5.25
C LEU A 240 -15.48 26.38 -6.07
N ARG A 241 -16.11 26.78 -7.18
CA ARG A 241 -16.80 25.85 -8.09
C ARG A 241 -15.85 24.84 -8.74
N GLY A 242 -14.60 25.25 -8.96
CA GLY A 242 -13.54 24.35 -9.41
C GLY A 242 -12.86 23.54 -8.30
N VAL A 243 -13.08 23.90 -7.02
CA VAL A 243 -12.45 23.24 -5.86
C VAL A 243 -13.41 22.29 -5.14
N VAL A 244 -14.55 22.77 -4.65
CA VAL A 244 -15.46 22.01 -3.78
C VAL A 244 -15.85 20.65 -4.36
N PRO A 245 -16.28 20.51 -5.63
CA PRO A 245 -16.61 19.18 -6.20
C PRO A 245 -15.40 18.26 -6.43
N ARG A 246 -14.16 18.78 -6.29
CA ARG A 246 -12.93 17.98 -6.33
C ARG A 246 -12.47 17.53 -4.94
N GLU A 247 -12.90 18.24 -3.90
CA GLU A 247 -12.59 17.93 -2.51
C GLU A 247 -13.69 17.07 -1.85
N SER A 248 -14.97 17.29 -2.18
CA SER A 248 -16.07 16.49 -1.66
C SER A 248 -17.02 16.07 -2.79
N PRO A 249 -17.40 14.79 -2.90
CA PRO A 249 -18.35 14.32 -3.91
C PRO A 249 -19.67 15.11 -3.86
N ALA A 250 -20.04 15.74 -4.97
CA ALA A 250 -21.25 16.56 -5.03
C ALA A 250 -22.54 15.79 -4.69
N ALA A 251 -22.59 14.49 -5.01
CA ALA A 251 -23.71 13.61 -4.71
C ALA A 251 -23.96 13.41 -3.20
N TRP A 252 -23.02 13.78 -2.34
CA TRP A 252 -23.26 13.81 -0.90
C TRP A 252 -24.37 14.76 -0.49
N GLY A 253 -24.62 15.82 -1.29
CA GLY A 253 -25.71 16.75 -1.05
C GLY A 253 -27.08 16.09 -0.96
N ASP A 254 -27.28 14.96 -1.63
CA ASP A 254 -28.57 14.25 -1.69
C ASP A 254 -28.72 13.17 -0.61
N LEU A 255 -27.63 12.84 0.11
CA LEU A 255 -27.63 11.77 1.11
C LEU A 255 -28.46 12.14 2.35
N ALA A 256 -29.02 11.13 2.99
CA ALA A 256 -29.84 11.24 4.20
C ALA A 256 -30.96 12.30 4.08
N GLY A 257 -31.70 12.27 2.96
CA GLY A 257 -32.80 13.21 2.71
C GLY A 257 -32.35 14.66 2.51
N GLY A 258 -31.11 14.87 2.05
CA GLY A 258 -30.54 16.21 1.82
C GLY A 258 -29.66 16.72 2.97
N ALA A 259 -29.57 16.00 4.09
CA ALA A 259 -28.76 16.42 5.23
C ALA A 259 -27.27 16.54 4.89
N GLY A 260 -26.76 15.70 3.96
CA GLY A 260 -25.37 15.75 3.50
C GLY A 260 -24.97 17.08 2.83
N MET A 261 -25.92 17.94 2.46
CA MET A 261 -25.66 19.31 2.02
C MET A 261 -24.93 20.14 3.09
N ASN A 262 -25.11 19.84 4.38
CA ASN A 262 -24.36 20.52 5.45
C ASN A 262 -22.85 20.22 5.40
N ALA A 263 -22.45 19.02 4.97
CA ALA A 263 -21.04 18.71 4.75
C ALA A 263 -20.46 19.53 3.59
N LEU A 264 -21.22 19.69 2.50
CA LEU A 264 -20.80 20.52 1.35
C LEU A 264 -20.70 22.00 1.71
N ARG A 265 -21.62 22.53 2.53
CA ARG A 265 -21.58 23.91 3.04
C ARG A 265 -20.36 24.14 3.93
N ALA A 266 -20.06 23.21 4.84
CA ALA A 266 -18.86 23.26 5.67
C ALA A 266 -17.58 23.22 4.79
N GLN A 267 -17.55 22.33 3.78
CA GLN A 267 -16.45 22.27 2.81
C GLN A 267 -16.28 23.58 2.03
N ALA A 268 -17.37 24.25 1.63
CA ALA A 268 -17.30 25.52 0.93
C ALA A 268 -16.66 26.62 1.80
N VAL A 269 -17.06 26.75 3.07
CA VAL A 269 -16.49 27.74 4.00
C VAL A 269 -15.04 27.42 4.36
N ALA A 270 -14.71 26.14 4.59
CA ALA A 270 -13.35 25.69 4.82
C ALA A 270 -12.47 25.95 3.58
N ALA A 271 -12.95 25.64 2.38
CA ALA A 271 -12.18 25.89 1.16
C ALA A 271 -11.97 27.40 0.93
N ARG A 272 -13.00 28.22 1.18
CA ARG A 272 -12.93 29.69 1.09
C ARG A 272 -11.88 30.25 2.05
N SER A 273 -11.99 29.91 3.33
CA SER A 273 -11.10 30.41 4.38
C SER A 273 -9.66 29.96 4.13
N TYR A 274 -9.44 28.68 3.80
CA TYR A 274 -8.13 28.14 3.45
C TYR A 274 -7.49 28.96 2.33
N SER A 275 -8.21 29.14 1.22
CA SER A 275 -7.71 29.84 0.04
C SER A 275 -7.33 31.29 0.34
N LEU A 276 -8.15 31.99 1.15
CA LEU A 276 -7.91 33.38 1.56
C LEU A 276 -6.76 33.52 2.56
N GLY A 277 -6.55 32.52 3.41
CA GLY A 277 -5.41 32.44 4.33
C GLY A 277 -4.07 32.13 3.65
N GLN A 278 -4.07 31.72 2.38
CA GLN A 278 -2.82 31.45 1.64
C GLN A 278 -2.11 32.74 1.16
N LYS A 279 -0.77 32.68 1.13
CA LYS A 279 0.12 33.64 0.48
C LYS A 279 1.37 32.91 -0.04
N ARG A 280 1.21 32.12 -1.10
CA ARG A 280 2.25 31.16 -1.54
C ARG A 280 3.29 31.74 -2.48
N TYR A 281 2.89 32.63 -3.38
CA TYR A 281 3.78 33.20 -4.38
C TYR A 281 3.58 34.73 -4.46
N SER A 282 4.59 35.45 -4.95
CA SER A 282 4.48 36.89 -5.23
C SER A 282 3.49 37.21 -6.36
N TYR A 283 3.31 36.26 -7.29
CA TYR A 283 2.50 36.40 -8.50
C TYR A 283 1.16 35.64 -8.45
N ALA A 284 0.98 34.76 -7.45
CA ALA A 284 -0.24 33.97 -7.28
C ALA A 284 -0.48 33.64 -5.80
N LYS A 285 -1.74 33.66 -5.38
CA LYS A 285 -2.14 33.37 -4.01
C LYS A 285 -2.02 31.89 -3.67
N THR A 286 -2.37 31.02 -4.63
CA THR A 286 -2.42 29.56 -4.47
C THR A 286 -1.99 28.81 -5.75
N CYS A 287 -2.12 27.49 -5.77
CA CYS A 287 -1.85 26.60 -6.90
C CYS A 287 -2.98 25.57 -7.10
N ASP A 288 -2.98 24.87 -8.22
CA ASP A 288 -4.05 23.97 -8.68
C ASP A 288 -3.92 22.49 -8.24
N THR A 289 -2.96 22.17 -7.38
CA THR A 289 -2.66 20.79 -6.95
C THR A 289 -3.05 20.53 -5.50
N GLN A 290 -2.99 19.25 -5.08
CA GLN A 290 -3.15 18.81 -3.69
C GLN A 290 -2.14 19.44 -2.71
N SER A 291 -1.05 20.05 -3.19
CA SER A 291 -0.16 20.84 -2.32
C SER A 291 -0.84 22.10 -1.79
N CYS A 292 -1.89 22.55 -2.48
CA CYS A 292 -2.74 23.70 -2.18
C CYS A 292 -4.18 23.23 -1.98
N GLN A 293 -5.02 23.30 -3.03
CA GLN A 293 -6.33 22.67 -3.14
C GLN A 293 -6.48 22.19 -4.57
N VAL A 294 -7.22 21.11 -4.79
CA VAL A 294 -7.43 20.59 -6.14
C VAL A 294 -8.36 21.54 -6.90
N TYR A 295 -7.79 22.37 -7.78
CA TYR A 295 -8.55 23.30 -8.61
C TYR A 295 -8.70 22.75 -10.03
N GLY A 296 -9.87 22.24 -10.36
CA GLY A 296 -10.12 21.54 -11.63
C GLY A 296 -10.50 22.44 -12.81
N GLY A 297 -10.74 23.74 -12.58
CA GLY A 297 -11.43 24.60 -13.54
C GLY A 297 -12.92 24.28 -13.66
N ALA A 298 -13.57 24.84 -14.67
CA ALA A 298 -15.01 24.71 -14.92
C ALA A 298 -15.37 23.47 -15.77
N ALA A 299 -14.50 23.10 -16.73
CA ALA A 299 -14.72 21.95 -17.61
C ALA A 299 -13.40 21.36 -18.13
N LEU A 300 -13.46 20.14 -18.69
CA LEU A 300 -12.33 19.44 -19.29
C LEU A 300 -12.73 18.79 -20.60
N ARG A 301 -11.90 18.95 -21.62
CA ARG A 301 -11.91 18.12 -22.82
C ARG A 301 -10.61 17.32 -22.83
N GLU A 302 -10.70 16.00 -22.67
CA GLU A 302 -9.51 15.14 -22.54
C GLU A 302 -8.60 15.18 -23.76
N LYS A 303 -9.19 15.26 -24.97
CA LYS A 303 -8.49 15.41 -26.25
C LYS A 303 -9.37 16.12 -27.28
N THR A 304 -8.76 16.73 -28.28
CA THR A 304 -9.48 17.28 -29.45
C THR A 304 -10.46 16.25 -30.03
N GLY A 305 -11.70 16.69 -30.30
CA GLY A 305 -12.77 15.83 -30.83
C GLY A 305 -13.52 14.99 -29.79
N ARG A 306 -13.10 14.99 -28.51
CA ARG A 306 -13.89 14.41 -27.42
C ARG A 306 -14.92 15.41 -26.88
N PRO A 307 -16.04 14.93 -26.28
CA PRO A 307 -16.98 15.81 -25.59
C PRO A 307 -16.31 16.62 -24.49
N ILE A 308 -16.84 17.81 -24.23
CA ILE A 308 -16.43 18.62 -23.10
C ILE A 308 -17.21 18.16 -21.86
N LEU A 309 -16.50 17.79 -20.81
CA LEU A 309 -17.05 17.39 -19.52
C LEU A 309 -17.10 18.60 -18.58
N VAL A 310 -18.30 19.04 -18.19
CA VAL A 310 -18.48 20.04 -17.12
C VAL A 310 -18.05 19.43 -15.79
N LEU A 311 -17.22 20.16 -15.03
CA LEU A 311 -16.66 19.71 -13.75
C LEU A 311 -17.34 20.34 -12.53
N GLU A 312 -18.08 21.43 -12.73
CA GLU A 312 -18.93 22.05 -11.71
C GLU A 312 -20.21 21.23 -11.50
N ASP A 313 -20.78 21.28 -10.30
CA ASP A 313 -22.02 20.58 -9.97
C ASP A 313 -22.98 21.50 -9.23
N ILE A 314 -24.27 21.44 -9.59
CA ILE A 314 -25.30 22.30 -9.02
C ILE A 314 -25.40 22.17 -7.49
N ARG A 315 -25.20 20.96 -6.93
CA ARG A 315 -25.28 20.73 -5.48
C ARG A 315 -24.17 21.47 -4.74
N THR A 316 -22.94 21.39 -5.23
CA THR A 316 -21.81 22.14 -4.66
C THR A 316 -21.94 23.63 -4.92
N ASN A 317 -22.51 24.05 -6.07
CA ASN A 317 -22.75 25.44 -6.38
C ASN A 317 -23.79 26.05 -5.42
N THR A 318 -24.85 25.31 -5.08
CA THR A 318 -25.80 25.69 -4.03
C THR A 318 -25.10 25.84 -2.68
N ALA A 319 -24.27 24.88 -2.27
CA ALA A 319 -23.54 24.98 -1.00
C ALA A 319 -22.59 26.21 -0.93
N ILE A 320 -21.93 26.53 -2.04
CA ILE A 320 -21.07 27.72 -2.16
C ILE A 320 -21.91 29.00 -2.04
N SER A 321 -23.06 29.06 -2.72
CA SER A 321 -23.97 30.20 -2.71
C SER A 321 -24.61 30.42 -1.34
N ASP A 322 -25.09 29.35 -0.70
CA ASP A 322 -25.70 29.38 0.64
C ASP A 322 -24.75 29.90 1.72
N THR A 323 -23.45 29.76 1.48
CA THR A 323 -22.38 30.17 2.41
C THR A 323 -21.56 31.35 1.89
N SER A 324 -22.07 32.06 0.87
CA SER A 324 -21.31 33.13 0.22
C SER A 324 -20.84 34.18 1.24
N GLY A 325 -19.57 34.59 1.11
CA GLY A 325 -18.95 35.55 2.01
C GLY A 325 -18.56 35.02 3.41
N PHE A 326 -19.05 33.86 3.87
CA PHE A 326 -18.66 33.35 5.18
C PHE A 326 -17.26 32.72 5.18
N ILE A 327 -16.47 33.12 6.17
CA ILE A 327 -15.09 32.66 6.43
C ILE A 327 -14.85 32.46 7.94
N LEU A 328 -13.78 31.74 8.28
CA LEU A 328 -13.32 31.54 9.66
C LEU A 328 -12.14 32.46 9.99
N ARG A 329 -12.19 33.09 11.17
CA ARG A 329 -11.15 33.98 11.70
C ARG A 329 -10.58 33.46 13.02
N THR A 330 -9.30 33.73 13.24
CA THR A 330 -8.67 33.52 14.55
C THR A 330 -9.21 34.55 15.55
N ALA A 331 -8.95 34.35 16.85
CA ALA A 331 -9.24 35.36 17.87
C ALA A 331 -8.57 36.73 17.62
N LYS A 332 -7.53 36.79 16.77
CA LYS A 332 -6.85 38.03 16.35
C LYS A 332 -7.47 38.67 15.11
N GLY A 333 -8.58 38.13 14.59
CA GLY A 333 -9.28 38.65 13.41
C GLY A 333 -8.68 38.25 12.06
N THR A 334 -7.57 37.50 12.03
CA THR A 334 -6.96 37.03 10.78
C THR A 334 -7.72 35.84 10.20
N VAL A 335 -7.83 35.75 8.87
CA VAL A 335 -8.46 34.59 8.21
C VAL A 335 -7.67 33.32 8.47
N VAL A 336 -8.37 32.23 8.79
CA VAL A 336 -7.78 30.95 9.16
C VAL A 336 -7.44 30.15 7.91
N SER A 337 -6.23 29.60 7.85
CA SER A 337 -5.89 28.54 6.89
C SER A 337 -6.50 27.23 7.35
N THR A 338 -7.77 27.01 7.04
CA THR A 338 -8.59 25.85 7.45
C THR A 338 -8.22 24.60 6.64
N GLU A 339 -7.15 23.93 7.05
CA GLU A 339 -6.72 22.66 6.46
C GLU A 339 -7.82 21.59 6.60
N PHE A 340 -7.91 20.68 5.64
CA PHE A 340 -8.85 19.56 5.67
C PHE A 340 -8.23 18.33 5.01
N THR A 341 -8.75 17.15 5.33
CA THR A 341 -8.24 15.84 4.91
C THR A 341 -9.40 14.96 4.46
N SER A 342 -9.13 13.88 3.72
CA SER A 342 -10.20 12.97 3.29
C SER A 342 -10.87 12.25 4.47
N SER A 343 -10.08 11.49 5.22
CA SER A 343 -10.46 10.90 6.50
C SER A 343 -9.35 11.15 7.52
N ASN A 344 -9.70 11.45 8.77
CA ASN A 344 -8.72 11.64 9.84
C ASN A 344 -8.49 10.36 10.67
N GLY A 345 -9.17 9.26 10.36
CA GLY A 345 -8.99 7.98 11.03
C GLY A 345 -9.78 7.86 12.34
N GLY A 346 -10.80 8.71 12.54
CA GLY A 346 -11.60 8.78 13.76
C GLY A 346 -11.07 9.74 14.84
N ARG A 347 -10.02 10.52 14.54
CA ARG A 347 -9.52 11.59 15.41
C ARG A 347 -8.73 12.63 14.63
N THR A 348 -8.95 13.92 14.92
CA THR A 348 -8.11 15.00 14.38
C THR A 348 -6.69 14.94 14.97
N ALA A 349 -5.68 15.32 14.20
CA ALA A 349 -4.26 15.18 14.58
C ALA A 349 -3.85 16.04 15.80
N GLY A 350 -4.60 17.08 16.17
CA GLY A 350 -4.33 17.84 17.40
C GLY A 350 -3.14 18.80 17.36
N THR A 351 -2.78 19.30 16.18
CA THR A 351 -1.65 20.22 15.98
C THR A 351 -2.14 21.67 15.86
N THR A 352 -2.40 22.15 14.63
CA THR A 352 -2.91 23.49 14.34
C THR A 352 -4.29 23.72 14.97
N PHE A 353 -5.11 22.66 14.97
CA PHE A 353 -6.46 22.63 15.54
C PHE A 353 -6.51 21.60 16.67
N PRO A 354 -7.42 21.78 17.65
CA PRO A 354 -7.52 20.88 18.80
C PRO A 354 -7.67 19.41 18.40
N MET A 355 -7.12 18.52 19.23
CA MET A 355 -7.41 17.10 19.14
C MET A 355 -8.88 16.86 19.51
N ARG A 356 -9.59 16.12 18.66
CA ARG A 356 -10.99 15.72 18.85
C ARG A 356 -11.17 14.29 18.35
N VAL A 357 -11.81 13.45 19.16
CA VAL A 357 -12.40 12.19 18.67
C VAL A 357 -13.48 12.56 17.67
N ASP A 358 -13.46 11.94 16.50
CA ASP A 358 -14.31 12.28 15.37
C ASP A 358 -15.31 11.16 15.08
N ASP A 359 -16.40 11.17 15.85
CA ASP A 359 -17.52 10.23 15.68
C ASP A 359 -18.16 10.34 14.30
N GLY A 360 -18.11 11.52 13.67
CA GLY A 360 -18.54 11.71 12.29
C GLY A 360 -17.71 10.88 11.32
N ASP A 361 -16.37 10.88 11.45
CA ASP A 361 -15.49 10.12 10.55
C ASP A 361 -15.66 8.60 10.72
N ILE A 362 -15.89 8.17 11.96
CA ILE A 362 -16.21 6.78 12.31
C ILE A 362 -17.57 6.38 11.72
N ALA A 363 -18.60 7.21 11.92
CA ALA A 363 -19.95 6.92 11.45
C ALA A 363 -20.11 6.97 9.93
N ALA A 364 -19.24 7.70 9.22
CA ALA A 364 -19.20 7.67 7.77
C ALA A 364 -18.69 6.33 7.21
N ASP A 365 -18.06 5.50 8.04
CA ASP A 365 -17.53 4.16 7.73
C ASP A 365 -16.72 4.14 6.42
N SER A 366 -15.95 5.19 6.13
CA SER A 366 -15.32 5.29 4.81
C SER A 366 -14.28 4.19 4.56
N SER A 367 -14.05 3.84 3.29
CA SER A 367 -12.95 2.94 2.90
C SER A 367 -11.55 3.50 3.21
N ASP A 368 -11.48 4.77 3.59
CA ASP A 368 -10.26 5.48 3.97
C ASP A 368 -10.03 5.48 5.48
N LEU A 369 -11.00 5.00 6.28
CA LEU A 369 -10.93 5.00 7.74
C LEU A 369 -9.83 4.07 8.26
N ASN A 370 -9.71 2.87 7.67
CA ASN A 370 -8.71 1.86 8.00
C ASN A 370 -7.99 1.39 6.73
N TRP A 371 -6.71 1.13 6.83
CA TRP A 371 -5.93 0.60 5.71
C TRP A 371 -4.78 -0.28 6.17
N SER A 372 -4.37 -1.19 5.29
CA SER A 372 -3.23 -2.07 5.49
C SER A 372 -2.33 -2.00 4.25
N ALA A 373 -1.02 -2.04 4.45
CA ALA A 373 -0.02 -2.07 3.40
C ALA A 373 1.16 -2.95 3.82
N VAL A 374 1.94 -3.45 2.86
CA VAL A 374 3.17 -4.19 3.15
C VAL A 374 4.35 -3.52 2.43
N ILE A 375 5.48 -3.42 3.14
CA ILE A 375 6.74 -2.91 2.59
C ILE A 375 7.77 -4.03 2.70
N ASP A 376 8.31 -4.48 1.57
CA ASP A 376 9.35 -5.51 1.59
C ASP A 376 10.67 -4.97 2.19
N ALA A 377 11.42 -5.86 2.84
CA ALA A 377 12.66 -5.48 3.51
C ALA A 377 13.72 -4.92 2.53
N GLN A 378 13.72 -5.34 1.27
CA GLN A 378 14.70 -4.87 0.29
C GLN A 378 14.45 -3.42 -0.11
N SER A 379 13.19 -3.01 -0.25
CA SER A 379 12.80 -1.62 -0.48
C SER A 379 13.23 -0.70 0.67
N ILE A 380 13.08 -1.15 1.92
CA ILE A 380 13.56 -0.40 3.10
C ILE A 380 15.09 -0.29 3.08
N GLN A 381 15.81 -1.39 2.87
CA GLN A 381 17.27 -1.39 2.81
C GLN A 381 17.82 -0.55 1.64
N LYS A 382 17.12 -0.54 0.50
CA LYS A 382 17.49 0.29 -0.66
C LYS A 382 17.34 1.77 -0.34
N LYS A 383 16.28 2.15 0.38
CA LYS A 383 16.05 3.53 0.80
C LYS A 383 17.04 3.97 1.89
N TYR A 384 17.37 3.07 2.82
CA TYR A 384 18.24 3.33 3.97
C TYR A 384 19.46 2.40 3.97
N PRO A 385 20.39 2.53 3.01
CA PRO A 385 21.50 1.58 2.85
C PRO A 385 22.48 1.54 4.03
N SER A 386 22.48 2.56 4.89
CA SER A 386 23.31 2.64 6.10
C SER A 386 22.94 1.62 7.18
N ILE A 387 21.71 1.08 7.16
CA ILE A 387 21.27 0.11 8.18
C ILE A 387 21.83 -1.30 7.93
N GLY A 388 22.30 -1.61 6.72
CA GLY A 388 22.69 -2.98 6.36
C GLY A 388 21.46 -3.87 6.14
N VAL A 389 21.40 -5.01 6.84
CA VAL A 389 20.24 -5.92 6.78
C VAL A 389 19.20 -5.45 7.79
N LEU A 390 17.93 -5.32 7.37
CA LEU A 390 16.83 -4.89 8.23
C LEU A 390 16.65 -5.86 9.41
N LEU A 391 16.49 -5.32 10.61
CA LEU A 391 16.21 -6.06 11.83
C LEU A 391 14.85 -5.69 12.42
N SER A 392 14.51 -4.40 12.46
CA SER A 392 13.21 -3.95 12.97
C SER A 392 12.82 -2.57 12.42
N VAL A 393 11.51 -2.32 12.44
CA VAL A 393 10.90 -1.00 12.27
C VAL A 393 9.97 -0.82 13.46
N VAL A 394 10.16 0.27 14.21
CA VAL A 394 9.40 0.55 15.44
C VAL A 394 8.88 1.98 15.37
N THR A 395 7.60 2.20 15.66
CA THR A 395 6.98 3.51 15.71
C THR A 395 6.91 4.07 17.13
N THR A 396 6.96 5.39 17.24
CA THR A 396 6.64 6.14 18.46
C THR A 396 5.49 7.09 18.14
N HIS A 397 4.58 7.28 19.10
CA HIS A 397 3.29 7.93 18.86
C HIS A 397 3.09 9.18 19.71
N ASP A 398 2.09 9.99 19.35
CA ASP A 398 1.79 11.27 20.00
C ASP A 398 1.18 11.15 21.41
N GLY A 399 0.73 9.96 21.82
CA GLY A 399 0.22 9.72 23.17
C GLY A 399 -1.21 10.21 23.39
N LEU A 400 -1.94 10.52 22.32
CA LEU A 400 -3.27 11.14 22.39
C LEU A 400 -4.43 10.12 22.36
N GLY A 401 -4.14 8.83 22.62
CA GLY A 401 -5.14 7.75 22.71
C GLY A 401 -5.51 7.08 21.38
N SER A 402 -6.52 6.20 21.42
CA SER A 402 -7.00 5.35 20.30
C SER A 402 -5.98 4.28 19.85
N ASP A 403 -6.15 3.73 18.64
CA ASP A 403 -5.28 2.67 18.10
C ASP A 403 -3.82 3.11 18.04
N TRP A 404 -2.94 2.25 18.56
CA TRP A 404 -1.49 2.44 18.69
C TRP A 404 -1.08 3.70 19.46
N ASN A 405 -1.98 4.25 20.28
CA ASN A 405 -1.75 5.49 21.02
C ASN A 405 -1.51 6.73 20.13
N GLY A 406 -2.05 6.72 18.90
CA GLY A 406 -2.20 7.90 18.04
C GLY A 406 -1.26 7.97 16.83
N TYR A 407 -0.99 9.18 16.32
CA TYR A 407 -0.20 9.39 15.11
C TYR A 407 1.28 9.05 15.37
N ALA A 408 1.93 8.37 14.42
CA ALA A 408 3.34 8.10 14.46
C ALA A 408 4.13 9.42 14.32
N THR A 409 4.90 9.75 15.34
CA THR A 409 5.76 10.94 15.40
C THR A 409 7.17 10.63 14.94
N GLN A 410 7.66 9.42 15.24
CA GLN A 410 8.98 8.92 14.84
C GLN A 410 8.92 7.45 14.43
N VAL A 411 9.77 7.07 13.48
CA VAL A 411 10.03 5.68 13.09
C VAL A 411 11.51 5.39 13.26
N THR A 412 11.82 4.38 14.07
CA THR A 412 13.17 3.86 14.28
C THR A 412 13.36 2.63 13.41
N ILE A 413 14.30 2.71 12.45
CA ILE A 413 14.63 1.64 11.52
C ILE A 413 15.99 1.09 11.91
N SER A 414 16.01 -0.14 12.43
CA SER A 414 17.24 -0.78 12.91
C SER A 414 17.70 -1.85 11.94
N GLY A 415 19.00 -1.90 11.68
CA GLY A 415 19.62 -2.95 10.90
C GLY A 415 20.99 -3.38 11.46
N THR A 416 21.61 -4.36 10.82
CA THR A 416 22.87 -4.97 11.28
C THR A 416 24.07 -4.01 11.30
N ALA A 417 24.02 -2.92 10.54
CA ALA A 417 25.10 -1.95 10.41
C ALA A 417 24.81 -0.59 11.06
N GLY A 418 23.56 -0.33 11.46
CA GLY A 418 23.19 0.95 12.05
C GLY A 418 21.69 1.13 12.26
N VAL A 419 21.34 2.32 12.74
CA VAL A 419 19.96 2.75 13.02
C VAL A 419 19.70 4.07 12.31
N VAL A 420 18.51 4.21 11.72
CA VAL A 420 18.01 5.44 11.11
C VAL A 420 16.71 5.84 11.79
N ASN A 421 16.61 7.11 12.19
CA ASN A 421 15.39 7.68 12.74
C ASN A 421 14.82 8.70 11.75
N VAL A 422 13.55 8.53 11.39
CA VAL A 422 12.80 9.47 10.53
C VAL A 422 11.50 9.87 11.22
N SER A 423 10.90 10.98 10.80
CA SER A 423 9.55 11.31 11.27
C SER A 423 8.52 10.32 10.69
N GLY A 424 7.38 10.14 11.37
CA GLY A 424 6.27 9.35 10.79
C GLY A 424 5.77 9.92 9.46
N TRP A 425 5.85 11.24 9.29
CA TRP A 425 5.47 11.92 8.05
C TRP A 425 6.44 11.64 6.89
N GLU A 426 7.74 11.63 7.17
CA GLU A 426 8.78 11.28 6.19
C GLU A 426 8.67 9.81 5.78
N PHE A 427 8.44 8.90 6.73
CA PHE A 427 8.25 7.48 6.42
C PHE A 427 6.99 7.26 5.58
N LYS A 428 5.86 7.90 5.95
CA LYS A 428 4.64 7.93 5.12
C LYS A 428 4.91 8.40 3.70
N SER A 429 5.62 9.52 3.54
CA SER A 429 5.88 10.09 2.21
C SER A 429 6.85 9.23 1.39
N THR A 430 7.82 8.62 2.06
CA THR A 430 8.83 7.75 1.43
C THR A 430 8.23 6.48 0.86
N PHE A 431 7.27 5.87 1.56
CA PHE A 431 6.63 4.61 1.17
C PHE A 431 5.19 4.80 0.69
N SER A 432 4.79 6.03 0.35
CA SER A 432 3.47 6.36 -0.18
C SER A 432 2.30 5.85 0.66
N LEU A 433 2.44 5.86 1.99
CA LEU A 433 1.38 5.49 2.92
C LEU A 433 0.26 6.55 2.92
N ARG A 434 -0.94 6.18 3.35
CA ARG A 434 -2.12 7.08 3.29
C ARG A 434 -2.06 8.21 4.33
N SER A 435 -1.60 7.92 5.54
CA SER A 435 -1.52 8.88 6.64
C SER A 435 -0.31 8.58 7.53
N PRO A 436 0.08 9.50 8.44
CA PRO A 436 1.07 9.23 9.49
C PRO A 436 0.46 8.54 10.73
N TRP A 437 -0.77 8.03 10.68
CA TRP A 437 -1.36 7.25 11.77
C TRP A 437 -1.30 5.76 11.41
N TYR A 438 -0.24 5.10 11.86
CA TYR A 438 -0.02 3.68 11.61
C TYR A 438 0.92 3.05 12.64
N GLU A 439 0.89 1.74 12.72
CA GLU A 439 1.84 0.88 13.44
C GLU A 439 2.46 -0.13 12.47
N THR A 440 3.65 -0.62 12.83
CA THR A 440 4.42 -1.56 12.03
C THR A 440 4.59 -2.91 12.71
N THR A 441 4.30 -3.99 12.01
CA THR A 441 4.50 -5.36 12.48
C THR A 441 5.45 -6.10 11.54
N PRO A 442 6.53 -6.73 12.03
CA PRO A 442 7.41 -7.51 11.18
C PRO A 442 6.71 -8.77 10.67
N ILE A 443 6.96 -9.13 9.40
CA ILE A 443 6.58 -10.41 8.81
C ILE A 443 7.84 -11.22 8.57
N TYR A 444 7.87 -12.43 9.15
CA TYR A 444 8.99 -13.36 9.00
C TYR A 444 8.68 -14.47 7.98
N GLY A 445 9.76 -15.04 7.45
CA GLY A 445 9.70 -16.28 6.69
C GLY A 445 9.46 -17.51 7.58
N SER A 446 9.64 -18.70 7.02
CA SER A 446 9.59 -19.93 7.82
C SER A 446 10.81 -20.03 8.74
N THR A 447 10.61 -20.65 9.90
CA THR A 447 11.69 -20.93 10.86
C THR A 447 12.45 -22.18 10.44
N SER A 448 13.66 -22.42 10.99
CA SER A 448 14.36 -23.72 10.81
C SER A 448 13.53 -24.91 11.30
N THR A 449 12.71 -24.70 12.32
CA THR A 449 11.90 -25.77 12.92
C THR A 449 10.58 -25.99 12.17
N SER A 450 10.24 -25.11 11.22
CA SER A 450 9.04 -25.27 10.42
C SER A 450 9.18 -26.45 9.48
N THR A 451 8.19 -27.34 9.50
CA THR A 451 8.10 -28.46 8.56
C THR A 451 8.21 -27.98 7.11
N VAL A 452 9.14 -28.57 6.36
CA VAL A 452 9.30 -28.29 4.93
C VAL A 452 8.12 -28.91 4.17
N VAL A 453 7.37 -28.07 3.48
CA VAL A 453 6.24 -28.48 2.63
C VAL A 453 6.69 -28.62 1.18
N GLY A 454 5.99 -29.45 0.42
CA GLY A 454 6.33 -29.69 -0.98
C GLY A 454 6.04 -28.51 -1.92
N PRO A 455 6.52 -28.59 -3.18
CA PRO A 455 6.30 -27.57 -4.17
C PRO A 455 4.82 -27.28 -4.39
N MET A 456 4.48 -26.00 -4.48
CA MET A 456 3.12 -25.50 -4.71
C MET A 456 3.00 -24.97 -6.13
N LEU A 457 1.86 -25.23 -6.75
CA LEU A 457 1.38 -24.51 -7.93
C LEU A 457 0.20 -23.64 -7.50
N PHE A 458 0.25 -22.35 -7.78
CA PHE A 458 -0.86 -21.42 -7.58
C PHE A 458 -1.43 -21.03 -8.95
N ILE A 459 -2.71 -21.27 -9.19
CA ILE A 459 -3.43 -20.87 -10.40
C ILE A 459 -4.48 -19.83 -10.01
N GLY A 460 -4.40 -18.63 -10.57
CA GLY A 460 -5.23 -17.48 -10.19
C GLY A 460 -5.89 -16.75 -11.36
N ASP A 461 -6.93 -15.98 -11.05
CA ASP A 461 -7.54 -15.01 -11.97
C ASP A 461 -7.06 -13.55 -11.72
N SER A 462 -7.89 -12.54 -12.00
CA SER A 462 -7.67 -11.13 -11.68
C SER A 462 -7.40 -10.85 -10.21
N VAL A 463 -8.04 -11.59 -9.30
CA VAL A 463 -7.86 -11.39 -7.86
C VAL A 463 -6.46 -11.88 -7.47
N GLY A 464 -6.09 -13.09 -7.86
CA GLY A 464 -4.75 -13.66 -7.67
C GLY A 464 -3.65 -12.89 -8.40
N GLU A 465 -3.89 -12.38 -9.61
CA GLU A 465 -2.92 -11.55 -10.32
C GLU A 465 -2.68 -10.23 -9.59
N SER A 466 -3.74 -9.66 -9.01
CA SER A 466 -3.67 -8.36 -8.35
C SER A 466 -2.79 -8.33 -7.10
N ILE A 467 -2.50 -9.49 -6.49
CA ILE A 467 -1.76 -9.64 -5.22
C ILE A 467 -0.32 -10.15 -5.36
N ILE A 468 0.25 -10.24 -6.57
CA ILE A 468 1.60 -10.82 -6.77
C ILE A 468 2.66 -10.16 -5.87
N ALA A 469 2.61 -8.83 -5.70
CA ALA A 469 3.58 -8.10 -4.88
C ALA A 469 3.42 -8.43 -3.39
N GLU A 470 2.18 -8.46 -2.91
CA GLU A 470 1.79 -8.79 -1.54
C GLU A 470 2.11 -10.26 -1.23
N PHE A 471 1.80 -11.19 -2.15
CA PHE A 471 2.12 -12.61 -2.02
C PHE A 471 3.63 -12.85 -1.88
N ASN A 472 4.44 -12.17 -2.71
CA ASN A 472 5.90 -12.26 -2.63
C ASN A 472 6.46 -11.70 -1.32
N SER A 473 5.78 -10.72 -0.72
CA SER A 473 6.20 -10.07 0.53
C SER A 473 5.73 -10.81 1.78
N ILE A 474 4.59 -11.52 1.70
CA ILE A 474 3.88 -12.08 2.85
C ILE A 474 3.93 -13.61 2.87
N VAL A 475 3.60 -14.25 1.74
CA VAL A 475 3.43 -15.71 1.65
C VAL A 475 4.75 -16.39 1.27
N ARG A 476 5.36 -15.95 0.16
CA ARG A 476 6.56 -16.58 -0.40
C ARG A 476 7.75 -16.70 0.58
N PRO A 477 7.99 -15.77 1.53
CA PRO A 477 9.08 -15.94 2.50
C PRO A 477 8.95 -17.18 3.38
N ALA A 478 7.73 -17.66 3.63
CA ALA A 478 7.49 -18.92 4.36
C ALA A 478 7.18 -20.11 3.44
N TYR A 479 6.83 -19.85 2.19
CA TYR A 479 6.50 -20.84 1.17
C TYR A 479 7.28 -20.52 -0.12
N PRO A 480 8.60 -20.76 -0.15
CA PRO A 480 9.44 -20.28 -1.25
C PRO A 480 9.24 -21.05 -2.56
N ASN A 481 8.82 -22.30 -2.50
CA ASN A 481 8.69 -23.20 -3.65
C ASN A 481 7.29 -23.12 -4.26
N VAL A 482 6.89 -21.94 -4.72
CA VAL A 482 5.60 -21.69 -5.38
C VAL A 482 5.82 -21.32 -6.84
N ASP A 483 5.30 -22.12 -7.76
CA ASP A 483 5.04 -21.74 -9.15
C ASP A 483 3.74 -20.94 -9.19
N TYR A 484 3.81 -19.67 -9.56
CA TYR A 484 2.70 -18.72 -9.44
C TYR A 484 2.18 -18.33 -10.83
N GLN A 485 0.97 -18.79 -11.16
CA GLN A 485 0.33 -18.69 -12.47
C GLN A 485 -1.01 -17.96 -12.35
N ALA A 486 -1.01 -16.63 -12.36
CA ALA A 486 -2.24 -15.84 -12.32
C ALA A 486 -2.41 -14.99 -13.59
N LEU A 487 -3.65 -14.81 -14.05
CA LEU A 487 -3.99 -14.01 -15.22
C LEU A 487 -5.44 -13.48 -15.13
N SER A 488 -5.64 -12.18 -15.36
CA SER A 488 -6.91 -11.47 -15.12
C SER A 488 -8.19 -12.18 -15.56
N SER A 489 -8.21 -12.76 -16.76
CA SER A 489 -9.41 -13.36 -17.33
C SER A 489 -9.41 -14.89 -17.33
N ARG A 490 -8.58 -15.51 -16.47
CA ARG A 490 -8.48 -16.97 -16.37
C ARG A 490 -9.74 -17.55 -15.73
N CYS A 491 -10.14 -18.71 -16.25
CA CYS A 491 -11.23 -19.56 -15.75
C CYS A 491 -10.67 -20.98 -15.51
N LEU A 492 -11.51 -21.92 -15.05
CA LEU A 492 -11.16 -23.33 -14.95
C LEU A 492 -10.97 -24.00 -16.33
N ILE A 493 -11.97 -23.96 -17.24
CA ILE A 493 -11.99 -24.76 -18.49
C ILE A 493 -12.56 -23.98 -19.69
N GLY A 494 -11.84 -24.04 -20.82
CA GLY A 494 -12.03 -23.22 -22.01
C GLY A 494 -13.01 -23.74 -23.06
N ALA A 495 -14.07 -22.95 -23.23
CA ALA A 495 -14.61 -22.53 -24.53
C ALA A 495 -15.09 -21.06 -24.49
N THR A 496 -15.42 -20.54 -23.31
CA THR A 496 -15.89 -19.18 -23.03
C THR A 496 -14.85 -18.30 -22.32
N CYS A 497 -13.67 -18.84 -22.06
CA CYS A 497 -12.65 -18.19 -21.24
C CYS A 497 -11.76 -17.27 -22.07
N VAL A 498 -11.70 -16.01 -21.67
CA VAL A 498 -10.93 -14.98 -22.39
C VAL A 498 -9.44 -15.08 -22.06
N GLY A 499 -9.08 -15.48 -20.83
CA GLY A 499 -7.70 -15.71 -20.41
C GLY A 499 -7.21 -17.09 -20.84
N THR A 500 -6.17 -17.14 -21.67
CA THR A 500 -5.52 -18.39 -22.11
C THR A 500 -4.04 -18.44 -21.68
N PRO A 501 -3.50 -19.62 -21.35
CA PRO A 501 -4.20 -20.90 -21.19
C PRO A 501 -5.22 -20.86 -20.02
N ASP A 502 -6.26 -21.70 -20.05
CA ASP A 502 -7.16 -21.87 -18.90
C ASP A 502 -6.49 -22.70 -17.78
N GLY A 503 -7.18 -22.89 -16.65
CA GLY A 503 -6.66 -23.65 -15.51
C GLY A 503 -6.31 -25.10 -15.88
N ILE A 504 -7.21 -25.81 -16.55
CA ILE A 504 -6.99 -27.22 -16.93
C ILE A 504 -5.84 -27.39 -17.94
N THR A 505 -5.64 -26.43 -18.84
CA THR A 505 -4.55 -26.44 -19.81
C THR A 505 -3.20 -26.29 -19.12
N ILE A 506 -3.08 -25.43 -18.10
CA ILE A 506 -1.88 -25.38 -17.26
C ILE A 506 -1.61 -26.76 -16.65
N ILE A 507 -2.62 -27.33 -16.00
CA ILE A 507 -2.49 -28.61 -15.28
C ILE A 507 -2.04 -29.73 -16.24
N ASN A 508 -2.67 -29.80 -17.42
CA ASN A 508 -2.33 -30.80 -18.43
C ASN A 508 -0.91 -30.62 -18.97
N SER A 509 -0.45 -29.37 -19.10
CA SER A 509 0.90 -29.04 -19.56
C SER A 509 2.01 -29.33 -18.55
N LEU A 510 1.68 -29.63 -17.28
CA LEU A 510 2.68 -29.91 -16.24
C LEU A 510 3.55 -31.13 -16.63
N PRO A 511 4.87 -30.96 -16.72
CA PRO A 511 5.81 -32.07 -16.91
C PRO A 511 5.76 -33.03 -15.72
N ALA A 512 5.92 -34.33 -15.98
CA ALA A 512 5.85 -35.35 -14.92
C ALA A 512 6.94 -35.20 -13.85
N ASP A 513 8.10 -34.65 -14.21
CA ASP A 513 9.22 -34.34 -13.31
C ASP A 513 9.04 -33.01 -12.53
N LYS A 514 7.99 -32.25 -12.84
CA LYS A 514 7.65 -30.96 -12.22
C LYS A 514 6.26 -30.93 -11.61
N THR A 515 5.63 -32.09 -11.40
CA THR A 515 4.35 -32.17 -10.71
C THR A 515 4.47 -31.56 -9.31
N PRO A 516 3.64 -30.57 -8.94
CA PRO A 516 3.64 -30.00 -7.61
C PRO A 516 3.05 -31.00 -6.59
N ALA A 517 3.49 -30.93 -5.35
CA ALA A 517 2.86 -31.70 -4.27
C ALA A 517 1.50 -31.09 -3.88
N ILE A 518 1.35 -29.78 -4.09
CA ILE A 518 0.21 -28.97 -3.65
C ILE A 518 -0.25 -28.11 -4.83
N ALA A 519 -1.54 -28.08 -5.11
CA ALA A 519 -2.14 -27.13 -6.05
C ALA A 519 -3.10 -26.20 -5.30
N VAL A 520 -2.97 -24.90 -5.52
CA VAL A 520 -3.86 -23.84 -5.02
C VAL A 520 -4.59 -23.25 -6.21
N ILE A 521 -5.91 -23.31 -6.19
CA ILE A 521 -6.80 -22.88 -7.28
C ILE A 521 -7.65 -21.71 -6.76
N GLU A 522 -7.32 -20.52 -7.22
CA GLU A 522 -8.03 -19.26 -7.00
C GLU A 522 -8.70 -18.88 -8.31
N LEU A 523 -9.75 -19.61 -8.67
CA LEU A 523 -10.51 -19.43 -9.90
C LEU A 523 -12.01 -19.56 -9.60
N GLY A 524 -12.82 -18.87 -10.38
CA GLY A 524 -14.28 -18.93 -10.28
C GLY A 524 -14.98 -17.62 -10.56
N TYR A 525 -14.28 -16.47 -10.47
CA TYR A 525 -14.89 -15.16 -10.77
C TYR A 525 -15.19 -14.96 -12.25
N ASN A 526 -14.46 -15.64 -13.15
CA ASN A 526 -14.66 -15.61 -14.60
C ASN A 526 -15.43 -16.82 -15.14
N ASP A 527 -15.90 -17.70 -14.26
CA ASP A 527 -16.56 -18.96 -14.60
C ASP A 527 -18.09 -18.81 -14.50
N SER A 528 -18.82 -19.60 -15.29
CA SER A 528 -20.28 -19.64 -15.18
C SER A 528 -20.68 -20.47 -13.95
N PRO A 529 -21.47 -19.92 -13.00
CA PRO A 529 -21.85 -20.68 -11.80
C PRO A 529 -22.61 -21.98 -12.11
N ASN A 530 -23.29 -22.04 -13.26
CA ASN A 530 -24.04 -23.23 -13.69
C ASN A 530 -23.15 -24.39 -14.16
N THR A 531 -21.92 -24.10 -14.63
CA THR A 531 -21.00 -25.12 -15.16
C THR A 531 -19.79 -25.34 -14.26
N PHE A 532 -19.50 -24.37 -13.37
CA PHE A 532 -18.36 -24.37 -12.47
C PHE A 532 -18.16 -25.68 -11.70
N GLY A 533 -19.23 -26.28 -11.15
CA GLY A 533 -19.11 -27.51 -10.38
C GLY A 533 -18.52 -28.67 -11.19
N THR A 534 -19.03 -28.88 -12.41
CA THR A 534 -18.53 -29.91 -13.32
C THR A 534 -17.08 -29.62 -13.76
N GLU A 535 -16.75 -28.35 -13.99
CA GLU A 535 -15.40 -27.93 -14.39
C GLU A 535 -14.38 -28.10 -13.26
N ALA A 536 -14.78 -27.78 -12.02
CA ALA A 536 -13.97 -27.97 -10.83
C ALA A 536 -13.68 -29.45 -10.56
N ASP A 537 -14.68 -30.34 -10.74
CA ASP A 537 -14.47 -31.80 -10.66
C ASP A 537 -13.45 -32.29 -11.71
N GLN A 538 -13.51 -31.77 -12.94
CA GLN A 538 -12.54 -32.10 -13.98
C GLN A 538 -11.12 -31.65 -13.62
N VAL A 539 -10.98 -30.46 -13.02
CA VAL A 539 -9.69 -29.96 -12.49
C VAL A 539 -9.16 -30.85 -11.37
N VAL A 540 -10.01 -31.27 -10.42
CA VAL A 540 -9.63 -32.19 -9.34
C VAL A 540 -9.16 -33.53 -9.89
N ALA A 541 -9.89 -34.08 -10.87
CA ALA A 541 -9.53 -35.34 -11.51
C ALA A 541 -8.16 -35.25 -12.22
N ALA A 542 -7.90 -34.16 -12.96
CA ALA A 542 -6.64 -33.95 -13.66
C ALA A 542 -5.45 -33.79 -12.70
N LEU A 543 -5.61 -33.01 -11.63
CA LEU A 543 -4.59 -32.84 -10.59
C LEU A 543 -4.29 -34.16 -9.87
N THR A 544 -5.33 -34.93 -9.54
CA THR A 544 -5.20 -36.24 -8.91
C THR A 544 -4.47 -37.22 -9.84
N ALA A 545 -4.81 -37.24 -11.13
CA ALA A 545 -4.14 -38.08 -12.13
C ALA A 545 -2.65 -37.72 -12.31
N LYS A 546 -2.27 -36.46 -12.08
CA LYS A 546 -0.87 -36.02 -12.09
C LYS A 546 -0.11 -36.38 -10.81
N GLY A 547 -0.79 -36.84 -9.76
CA GLY A 547 -0.18 -37.19 -8.47
C GLY A 547 -0.08 -36.04 -7.47
N VAL A 548 -0.86 -34.96 -7.66
CA VAL A 548 -0.94 -33.86 -6.69
C VAL A 548 -1.60 -34.36 -5.41
N GLN A 549 -0.92 -34.20 -4.28
CA GLN A 549 -1.31 -34.81 -3.01
C GLN A 549 -2.30 -33.95 -2.21
N ARG A 550 -2.31 -32.63 -2.45
CA ARG A 550 -3.24 -31.69 -1.80
C ARG A 550 -3.72 -30.66 -2.82
N ILE A 551 -5.03 -30.52 -2.93
CA ILE A 551 -5.68 -29.54 -3.80
C ILE A 551 -6.41 -28.57 -2.89
N ILE A 552 -6.17 -27.27 -3.07
CA ILE A 552 -6.72 -26.21 -2.25
C ILE A 552 -7.48 -25.27 -3.15
N PHE A 553 -8.80 -25.17 -3.00
CA PHE A 553 -9.58 -24.12 -3.63
C PHE A 553 -9.70 -22.91 -2.70
N VAL A 554 -9.75 -21.72 -3.26
CA VAL A 554 -10.22 -20.51 -2.56
C VAL A 554 -11.62 -20.23 -3.07
N ASN A 555 -12.62 -20.16 -2.19
CA ASN A 555 -13.98 -19.85 -2.61
C ASN A 555 -14.17 -18.34 -2.89
N MET A 556 -15.26 -17.95 -3.56
CA MET A 556 -15.45 -16.57 -3.99
C MET A 556 -16.31 -15.76 -3.02
N SER A 557 -15.94 -14.50 -2.78
CA SER A 557 -16.80 -13.57 -2.05
C SER A 557 -18.12 -13.32 -2.78
N THR A 558 -19.26 -13.47 -2.09
CA THR A 558 -20.62 -13.28 -2.65
C THR A 558 -21.10 -11.83 -2.56
N ARG A 559 -20.21 -10.87 -2.25
CA ARG A 559 -20.54 -9.43 -2.17
C ARG A 559 -21.10 -8.86 -3.47
N ARG A 560 -20.76 -9.45 -4.62
CA ARG A 560 -21.45 -9.19 -5.89
C ARG A 560 -22.67 -10.10 -6.01
N THR A 561 -23.79 -9.66 -5.46
CA THR A 561 -25.03 -10.44 -5.36
C THR A 561 -25.67 -10.80 -6.70
N THR A 562 -25.28 -10.14 -7.79
CA THR A 562 -25.82 -10.40 -9.14
C THR A 562 -25.06 -11.49 -9.91
N ALA A 563 -23.97 -12.03 -9.35
CA ALA A 563 -23.06 -12.92 -10.08
C ALA A 563 -23.29 -14.42 -9.83
N GLY A 564 -24.07 -14.80 -8.81
CA GLY A 564 -24.42 -16.20 -8.53
C GLY A 564 -23.29 -17.04 -7.92
N PHE A 565 -22.27 -16.42 -7.32
CA PHE A 565 -21.09 -17.10 -6.77
C PHE A 565 -21.42 -18.08 -5.62
N GLU A 566 -22.56 -17.91 -4.96
CA GLU A 566 -23.08 -18.86 -3.96
C GLU A 566 -23.28 -20.28 -4.53
N VAL A 567 -23.65 -20.40 -5.81
CA VAL A 567 -23.82 -21.68 -6.50
C VAL A 567 -22.46 -22.37 -6.65
N SER A 568 -21.45 -21.65 -7.14
CA SER A 568 -20.07 -22.15 -7.26
C SER A 568 -19.46 -22.53 -5.91
N ASN A 569 -19.69 -21.70 -4.87
CA ASN A 569 -19.20 -21.98 -3.51
C ASN A 569 -19.83 -23.26 -2.94
N THR A 570 -21.12 -23.48 -3.20
CA THR A 570 -21.81 -24.73 -2.82
C THR A 570 -21.22 -25.94 -3.53
N ALA A 571 -20.89 -25.79 -4.82
CA ALA A 571 -20.21 -26.85 -5.57
C ALA A 571 -18.83 -27.17 -4.97
N LEU A 572 -18.00 -26.17 -4.64
CA LEU A 572 -16.71 -26.39 -3.97
C LEU A 572 -16.85 -27.14 -2.64
N ALA A 573 -17.84 -26.77 -1.83
CA ALA A 573 -18.10 -27.45 -0.56
C ALA A 573 -18.46 -28.93 -0.77
N ASN A 574 -19.29 -29.23 -1.78
CA ASN A 574 -19.64 -30.61 -2.13
C ASN A 574 -18.44 -31.41 -2.62
N ILE A 575 -17.56 -30.81 -3.44
CA ILE A 575 -16.32 -31.44 -3.93
C ILE A 575 -15.39 -31.76 -2.77
N ALA A 576 -15.20 -30.83 -1.82
CA ALA A 576 -14.36 -31.06 -0.64
C ALA A 576 -14.92 -32.14 0.29
N ALA A 577 -16.25 -32.29 0.36
CA ALA A 577 -16.89 -33.35 1.13
C ALA A 577 -16.67 -34.75 0.52
N THR A 578 -16.47 -34.84 -0.79
CA THR A 578 -16.28 -36.12 -1.51
C THR A 578 -14.82 -36.47 -1.78
N HIS A 579 -13.90 -35.51 -1.71
CA HIS A 579 -12.47 -35.70 -1.98
C HIS A 579 -11.60 -35.33 -0.76
N ALA A 580 -11.07 -36.34 -0.07
CA ALA A 580 -10.28 -36.14 1.17
C ALA A 580 -8.98 -35.33 0.99
N ASN A 581 -8.44 -35.27 -0.23
CA ASN A 581 -7.26 -34.47 -0.58
C ASN A 581 -7.61 -33.03 -1.01
N VAL A 582 -8.88 -32.65 -1.05
CA VAL A 582 -9.35 -31.31 -1.39
C VAL A 582 -9.63 -30.51 -0.11
N THR A 583 -9.28 -29.23 -0.12
CA THR A 583 -9.58 -28.28 0.96
C THR A 583 -10.10 -26.99 0.35
N VAL A 584 -11.13 -26.40 0.95
CA VAL A 584 -11.67 -25.10 0.53
C VAL A 584 -11.32 -24.07 1.58
N LEU A 585 -10.58 -23.04 1.19
CA LEU A 585 -10.34 -21.86 2.00
C LEU A 585 -11.55 -20.93 1.87
N ASP A 586 -12.21 -20.65 2.99
CA ASP A 586 -13.44 -19.86 3.05
C ASP A 586 -13.20 -18.33 3.07
N TRP A 587 -12.76 -17.80 1.93
CA TRP A 587 -12.63 -16.36 1.69
C TRP A 587 -13.97 -15.63 1.75
N ASN A 588 -15.06 -16.28 1.36
CA ASN A 588 -16.40 -15.71 1.41
C ASN A 588 -16.79 -15.31 2.84
N THR A 589 -16.82 -16.27 3.77
CA THR A 589 -17.15 -15.99 5.17
C THR A 589 -16.12 -15.04 5.79
N TYR A 590 -14.83 -15.23 5.48
CA TYR A 590 -13.77 -14.36 5.99
C TYR A 590 -13.98 -12.89 5.60
N THR A 591 -14.61 -12.62 4.46
CA THR A 591 -14.84 -11.26 3.96
C THR A 591 -16.23 -10.72 4.18
N THR A 592 -17.14 -11.42 4.88
CA THR A 592 -18.55 -11.00 4.98
C THR A 592 -18.76 -9.82 5.93
N ASP A 593 -18.03 -9.75 7.04
CA ASP A 593 -18.22 -8.73 8.08
C ASP A 593 -17.84 -7.31 7.65
N ALA A 594 -18.50 -6.29 8.21
CA ALA A 594 -18.01 -4.91 8.17
C ALA A 594 -16.83 -4.76 9.16
N PRO A 595 -15.76 -4.00 8.81
CA PRO A 595 -15.63 -3.06 7.69
C PRO A 595 -14.93 -3.65 6.45
N LYS A 596 -14.88 -4.98 6.28
CA LYS A 596 -14.14 -5.64 5.17
C LYS A 596 -14.72 -5.37 3.79
N TRP A 597 -15.87 -4.69 3.70
CA TRP A 597 -16.39 -4.19 2.42
C TRP A 597 -15.37 -3.28 1.72
N SER A 598 -14.59 -2.51 2.49
CA SER A 598 -13.56 -1.59 1.99
C SER A 598 -12.37 -2.28 1.31
N TRP A 599 -12.27 -3.60 1.46
CA TRP A 599 -11.26 -4.42 0.79
C TRP A 599 -11.58 -4.62 -0.69
N PHE A 600 -12.82 -4.35 -1.11
CA PHE A 600 -13.28 -4.50 -2.47
C PHE A 600 -13.49 -3.14 -3.13
N VAL A 601 -13.19 -3.07 -4.43
CA VAL A 601 -13.48 -1.90 -5.25
C VAL A 601 -15.00 -1.69 -5.26
N LYS A 602 -15.40 -0.47 -4.89
CA LYS A 602 -16.80 -0.06 -4.79
C LYS A 602 -17.55 -0.35 -6.10
N ASN A 603 -18.77 -0.86 -5.97
CA ASN A 603 -19.71 -1.24 -7.06
C ASN A 603 -19.36 -2.51 -7.83
N ASP A 604 -18.09 -2.88 -7.95
CA ASP A 604 -17.70 -4.15 -8.57
C ASP A 604 -17.77 -5.31 -7.57
N ASN A 605 -17.35 -5.08 -6.31
CA ASN A 605 -17.40 -6.06 -5.22
C ASN A 605 -16.65 -7.38 -5.48
N VAL A 606 -15.70 -7.38 -6.43
CA VAL A 606 -14.83 -8.53 -6.76
C VAL A 606 -13.36 -8.13 -6.66
N HIS A 607 -12.95 -7.10 -7.40
CA HIS A 607 -11.55 -6.66 -7.41
C HIS A 607 -11.15 -6.03 -6.08
N LEU A 608 -9.90 -6.26 -5.67
CA LEU A 608 -9.39 -5.83 -4.39
C LEU A 608 -8.79 -4.42 -4.42
N THR A 609 -9.06 -3.64 -3.38
CA THR A 609 -8.34 -2.39 -3.07
C THR A 609 -6.92 -2.71 -2.58
N ALA A 610 -6.05 -1.70 -2.44
CA ALA A 610 -4.70 -1.92 -1.87
C ALA A 610 -4.74 -2.61 -0.49
N THR A 611 -5.69 -2.22 0.35
CA THR A 611 -5.94 -2.89 1.64
C THR A 611 -6.38 -4.34 1.40
N GLY A 612 -7.38 -4.57 0.53
CA GLY A 612 -7.88 -5.91 0.26
C GLY A 612 -6.81 -6.87 -0.29
N LYS A 613 -5.89 -6.37 -1.12
CA LYS A 613 -4.75 -7.15 -1.63
C LYS A 613 -3.82 -7.63 -0.50
N THR A 614 -3.47 -6.71 0.40
CA THR A 614 -2.64 -7.02 1.58
C THR A 614 -3.34 -8.04 2.48
N GLU A 615 -4.63 -7.82 2.76
CA GLU A 615 -5.44 -8.68 3.62
C GLU A 615 -5.70 -10.06 3.01
N PHE A 616 -5.85 -10.16 1.69
CA PHE A 616 -6.00 -11.44 1.01
C PHE A 616 -4.70 -12.26 1.07
N ALA A 617 -3.54 -11.63 0.88
CA ALA A 617 -2.25 -12.30 1.04
C ALA A 617 -1.99 -12.74 2.50
N LEU A 618 -2.39 -11.93 3.49
CA LEU A 618 -2.33 -12.30 4.91
C LEU A 618 -3.27 -13.48 5.22
N TYR A 619 -4.47 -13.47 4.66
CA TYR A 619 -5.41 -14.57 4.77
C TYR A 619 -4.82 -15.87 4.22
N LEU A 620 -4.29 -15.86 2.99
CA LEU A 620 -3.64 -17.04 2.39
C LEU A 620 -2.47 -17.54 3.25
N ARG A 621 -1.62 -16.62 3.75
CA ARG A 621 -0.51 -16.97 4.64
C ARG A 621 -1.00 -17.68 5.90
N ALA A 622 -2.01 -17.11 6.58
CA ALA A 622 -2.58 -17.70 7.79
C ALA A 622 -3.21 -19.07 7.52
N GLN A 623 -3.93 -19.23 6.42
CA GLN A 623 -4.53 -20.51 6.03
C GLN A 623 -3.46 -21.58 5.76
N PHE A 624 -2.40 -21.23 5.02
CA PHE A 624 -1.32 -22.19 4.76
C PHE A 624 -0.57 -22.57 6.04
N ASP A 625 -0.35 -21.63 6.96
CA ASP A 625 0.32 -21.93 8.24
C ASP A 625 -0.56 -22.83 9.12
N ALA A 626 -1.89 -22.64 9.11
CA ALA A 626 -2.83 -23.53 9.77
C ALA A 626 -2.78 -24.96 9.18
N LEU A 627 -2.84 -25.09 7.85
CA LEU A 627 -2.74 -26.39 7.17
C LEU A 627 -1.38 -27.07 7.41
N ARG A 628 -0.28 -26.30 7.44
CA ARG A 628 1.06 -26.81 7.78
C ARG A 628 1.06 -27.39 9.19
N THR A 629 0.53 -26.65 10.16
CA THR A 629 0.50 -27.04 11.58
C THR A 629 -0.36 -28.28 11.81
N GLN A 630 -1.46 -28.41 11.06
CA GLN A 630 -2.32 -29.60 11.08
C GLN A 630 -1.72 -30.82 10.35
N GLY A 631 -0.56 -30.68 9.71
CA GLY A 631 0.06 -31.74 8.92
C GLY A 631 -0.68 -32.06 7.62
N LEU A 632 -1.58 -31.16 7.17
CA LEU A 632 -2.39 -31.35 5.96
C LEU A 632 -1.66 -30.93 4.68
N LEU A 633 -0.58 -30.15 4.80
CA LEU A 633 0.29 -29.87 3.67
C LEU A 633 1.30 -31.02 3.49
N PRO A 634 1.30 -31.68 2.32
CA PRO A 634 2.29 -32.68 1.93
C PRO A 634 3.70 -32.22 2.25
N GLN A 635 4.38 -33.01 3.07
CA GLN A 635 5.79 -32.84 3.33
C GLN A 635 6.53 -33.48 2.17
N THR A 636 7.44 -32.73 1.54
CA THR A 636 8.56 -33.42 0.90
C THR A 636 9.47 -33.84 2.04
N PRO A 637 10.09 -35.05 2.03
CA PRO A 637 11.21 -35.30 2.90
C PRO A 637 12.11 -34.09 2.78
N GLY A 638 12.22 -33.29 3.85
CA GLY A 638 13.05 -32.11 3.79
C GLY A 638 14.39 -32.59 3.26
N ALA A 639 15.00 -31.84 2.34
CA ALA A 639 16.45 -31.88 2.32
C ALA A 639 16.83 -31.68 3.81
N PRO A 640 17.38 -32.70 4.48
CA PRO A 640 17.43 -32.76 5.94
C PRO A 640 17.98 -31.44 6.40
N ASP A 641 17.31 -30.81 7.36
CA ASP A 641 17.68 -29.53 7.96
C ASP A 641 19.20 -29.44 7.96
N VAL A 642 19.79 -28.71 6.99
CA VAL A 642 21.23 -28.84 6.72
C VAL A 642 21.92 -28.01 7.79
N GLU A 643 21.99 -28.56 8.99
CA GLU A 643 22.97 -28.17 9.97
C GLU A 643 24.33 -28.41 9.30
N ILE A 644 24.99 -27.32 8.95
CA ILE A 644 26.04 -27.36 7.94
C ILE A 644 27.19 -28.22 8.46
N GLY A 645 27.47 -29.31 7.74
CA GLY A 645 28.46 -30.29 8.15
C GLY A 645 27.88 -31.53 8.83
N LEU A 646 26.55 -31.69 8.89
CA LEU A 646 25.84 -32.92 9.24
C LEU A 646 25.28 -33.63 8.00
N PRO A 647 25.03 -34.95 8.07
CA PRO A 647 25.35 -35.84 9.19
C PRO A 647 26.85 -36.17 9.31
N LEU A 648 27.35 -36.34 10.55
CA LEU A 648 28.72 -36.82 10.75
C LEU A 648 28.84 -38.34 10.72
N ARG A 649 29.80 -38.87 9.95
CA ARG A 649 30.05 -40.31 9.80
C ARG A 649 31.49 -40.63 9.46
N THR A 650 31.79 -41.94 9.40
CA THR A 650 33.14 -42.46 9.12
C THR A 650 33.83 -41.75 7.94
N ASN A 651 35.13 -41.48 8.09
CA ASN A 651 36.00 -40.76 7.13
C ASN A 651 35.82 -39.24 7.06
N GLN A 652 34.93 -38.66 7.87
CA GLN A 652 34.87 -37.21 8.03
C GLN A 652 35.78 -36.75 9.17
N LYS A 653 36.24 -35.51 9.07
CA LYS A 653 37.15 -34.93 10.05
C LYS A 653 36.95 -33.44 10.23
N GLY A 654 37.40 -32.92 11.37
CA GLY A 654 37.39 -31.50 11.70
C GLY A 654 36.81 -31.23 13.10
N ASP A 655 36.63 -29.97 13.42
CA ASP A 655 36.29 -29.56 14.78
C ASP A 655 34.87 -29.96 15.20
N MET A 656 33.93 -30.15 14.26
CA MET A 656 32.61 -30.72 14.56
C MET A 656 32.73 -32.15 15.10
N VAL A 657 33.64 -32.96 14.55
CA VAL A 657 33.92 -34.31 15.04
C VAL A 657 34.56 -34.26 16.43
N LYS A 658 35.48 -33.31 16.70
CA LYS A 658 36.05 -33.12 18.04
C LYS A 658 35.00 -32.78 19.07
N LEU A 659 34.05 -31.90 18.71
CA LEU A 659 32.95 -31.51 19.58
C LEU A 659 32.09 -32.71 19.94
N VAL A 660 31.74 -33.54 18.96
CA VAL A 660 30.98 -34.77 19.21
C VAL A 660 31.77 -35.76 20.07
N GLN A 661 33.04 -36.03 19.75
CA GLN A 661 33.89 -36.91 20.56
C GLN A 661 33.96 -36.44 22.03
N LYS A 662 34.08 -35.12 22.25
CA LYS A 662 34.09 -34.52 23.60
C LYS A 662 32.74 -34.66 24.29
N SER A 663 31.63 -34.39 23.59
CA SER A 663 30.28 -34.53 24.14
C SER A 663 29.94 -35.97 24.47
N LEU A 664 30.32 -36.94 23.64
CA LEU A 664 30.10 -38.38 23.89
C LEU A 664 30.92 -38.87 25.10
N ASN A 665 32.20 -38.50 25.19
CA ASN A 665 33.02 -38.82 26.36
C ASN A 665 32.42 -38.24 27.65
N ALA A 666 31.89 -37.01 27.59
CA ALA A 666 31.23 -36.35 28.71
C ALA A 666 29.90 -37.03 29.09
N ALA A 667 29.05 -37.33 28.10
CA ALA A 667 27.75 -37.97 28.30
C ALA A 667 27.88 -39.33 29.01
N PHE A 668 28.92 -40.10 28.67
CA PHE A 668 29.22 -41.38 29.32
C PHE A 668 30.18 -41.29 30.51
N LYS A 669 30.59 -40.09 30.94
CA LYS A 669 31.54 -39.85 32.04
C LYS A 669 32.85 -40.66 31.91
N LEU A 670 33.33 -40.86 30.67
CA LEU A 670 34.50 -41.69 30.39
C LEU A 670 35.80 -40.94 30.74
N LYS A 671 36.61 -41.50 31.65
CA LYS A 671 37.94 -40.98 31.99
C LYS A 671 39.07 -41.84 31.40
N LYS A 672 39.24 -43.08 31.89
CA LYS A 672 40.32 -44.00 31.42
C LYS A 672 40.01 -44.75 30.11
N LYS A 673 38.74 -44.78 29.69
CA LYS A 673 38.26 -45.44 28.46
C LYS A 673 37.67 -44.45 27.45
N ALA A 674 38.05 -43.17 27.55
CA ALA A 674 37.58 -42.14 26.63
C ALA A 674 38.08 -42.44 25.21
N ILE A 675 37.25 -42.19 24.20
CA ILE A 675 37.72 -42.20 22.82
C ILE A 675 38.60 -40.95 22.57
N PRO A 676 39.58 -41.02 21.65
CA PRO A 676 40.33 -39.83 21.24
C PRO A 676 39.43 -38.68 20.78
N THR A 677 39.83 -37.44 21.07
CA THR A 677 39.18 -36.20 20.59
C THR A 677 40.00 -35.56 19.47
N ASP A 678 40.47 -36.41 18.55
CA ASP A 678 41.37 -36.06 17.46
C ASP A 678 40.68 -35.37 16.28
N GLY A 679 39.35 -35.37 16.26
CA GLY A 679 38.54 -34.83 15.18
C GLY A 679 38.46 -35.74 13.97
N ILE A 680 38.76 -37.03 14.11
CA ILE A 680 38.62 -38.04 13.06
C ILE A 680 37.46 -38.96 13.41
N PHE A 681 36.48 -39.06 12.53
CA PHE A 681 35.34 -39.94 12.73
C PHE A 681 35.76 -41.37 12.35
N GLY A 682 36.43 -42.06 13.28
CA GLY A 682 36.92 -43.42 13.13
C GLY A 682 35.99 -44.48 13.71
N LYS A 683 36.44 -45.74 13.71
CA LYS A 683 35.69 -46.89 14.23
C LYS A 683 35.27 -46.73 15.70
N SER A 684 36.14 -46.15 16.53
CA SER A 684 35.87 -45.89 17.96
C SER A 684 34.79 -44.83 18.16
N THR A 685 34.83 -43.73 17.38
CA THR A 685 33.78 -42.70 17.37
C THR A 685 32.44 -43.30 16.94
N LYS A 686 32.39 -44.05 15.83
CA LYS A 686 31.17 -44.73 15.36
C LYS A 686 30.57 -45.64 16.43
N ALA A 687 31.39 -46.49 17.06
CA ALA A 687 30.93 -47.41 18.09
C ALA A 687 30.34 -46.67 19.31
N LEU A 688 30.93 -45.54 19.71
CA LEU A 688 30.41 -44.75 20.83
C LEU A 688 29.14 -43.99 20.47
N VAL A 689 28.99 -43.55 19.20
CA VAL A 689 27.75 -42.97 18.67
C VAL A 689 26.62 -43.99 18.69
N MET A 690 26.84 -45.22 18.18
CA MET A 690 25.82 -46.30 18.23
C MET A 690 25.36 -46.61 19.65
N ARG A 691 26.29 -46.58 20.61
CA ARG A 691 25.97 -46.76 22.02
C ARG A 691 25.14 -45.60 22.58
N TYR A 692 25.42 -44.38 22.14
CA TYR A 692 24.69 -43.19 22.54
C TYR A 692 23.28 -43.17 21.95
N GLU A 693 23.14 -43.48 20.66
CA GLU A 693 21.85 -43.65 19.98
C GLU A 693 20.97 -44.66 20.72
N THR A 694 21.54 -45.81 21.06
CA THR A 694 20.86 -46.84 21.87
C THR A 694 20.41 -46.29 23.23
N ALA A 695 21.25 -45.51 23.91
CA ALA A 695 20.93 -44.96 25.23
C ALA A 695 19.85 -43.87 25.19
N MET A 696 19.75 -43.15 24.08
CA MET A 696 18.78 -42.06 23.87
C MET A 696 17.53 -42.50 23.10
N ALA A 697 17.39 -43.81 22.80
CA ALA A 697 16.33 -44.36 21.96
C ALA A 697 16.22 -43.68 20.56
N LEU A 698 17.36 -43.36 19.96
CA LEU A 698 17.47 -42.84 18.60
C LEU A 698 17.77 -43.98 17.60
N PRO A 699 17.56 -43.79 16.28
CA PRO A 699 17.97 -44.75 15.26
C PRO A 699 19.46 -45.14 15.41
N VAL A 700 19.75 -46.44 15.46
CA VAL A 700 21.10 -46.95 15.72
C VAL A 700 21.83 -47.25 14.41
N ASP A 701 22.53 -46.27 13.86
CA ASP A 701 23.27 -46.39 12.60
C ASP A 701 24.73 -45.91 12.71
N GLY A 702 25.10 -45.32 13.86
CA GLY A 702 26.43 -44.79 14.14
C GLY A 702 26.73 -43.50 13.39
N VAL A 703 25.69 -42.73 13.08
CA VAL A 703 25.75 -41.48 12.32
C VAL A 703 25.24 -40.35 13.20
N VAL A 704 26.00 -39.27 13.27
CA VAL A 704 25.56 -38.08 14.01
C VAL A 704 24.73 -37.22 13.07
N ASP A 705 23.44 -37.52 12.98
CA ASP A 705 22.47 -36.66 12.33
C ASP A 705 22.06 -35.48 13.23
N VAL A 706 21.03 -34.73 12.81
CA VAL A 706 20.53 -33.55 13.53
C VAL A 706 19.98 -33.93 14.92
N ASP A 707 19.38 -35.11 15.08
CA ASP A 707 18.75 -35.53 16.33
C ASP A 707 19.80 -36.01 17.34
N VAL A 708 20.83 -36.72 16.88
CA VAL A 708 22.02 -37.03 17.69
C VAL A 708 22.76 -35.74 18.08
N TRP A 709 22.85 -34.76 17.17
CA TRP A 709 23.50 -33.47 17.46
C TRP A 709 22.75 -32.64 18.51
N LYS A 710 21.43 -32.55 18.40
CA LYS A 710 20.55 -31.86 19.38
C LYS A 710 20.56 -32.56 20.73
N SER A 711 20.46 -33.89 20.77
CA SER A 711 20.47 -34.63 22.04
C SER A 711 21.80 -34.51 22.80
N LEU A 712 22.91 -34.22 22.11
CA LEU A 712 24.20 -33.87 22.73
C LEU A 712 24.29 -32.41 23.22
N GLY A 713 23.22 -31.61 23.06
CA GLY A 713 23.15 -30.20 23.43
C GLY A 713 24.08 -29.30 22.60
N LEU A 714 24.41 -29.72 21.38
CA LEU A 714 25.33 -28.99 20.49
C LEU A 714 24.60 -27.93 19.64
N ASP A 715 23.29 -28.05 19.47
CA ASP A 715 22.38 -27.06 18.87
C ASP A 715 22.38 -25.73 19.65
N LYS A 716 22.49 -25.79 20.98
CA LYS A 716 22.57 -24.60 21.87
C LYS A 716 23.90 -23.84 21.75
N LYS A 717 24.81 -24.27 20.89
CA LYS A 717 26.12 -23.64 20.68
C LYS A 717 26.18 -23.05 19.27
N PRO A 718 25.86 -21.77 19.08
CA PRO A 718 25.71 -21.14 17.76
C PRO A 718 26.98 -21.10 16.88
N ARG A 719 28.13 -21.57 17.40
CA ARG A 719 29.41 -21.71 16.69
C ARG A 719 29.84 -23.16 16.48
N ALA A 720 28.99 -24.14 16.80
CA ALA A 720 29.35 -25.55 16.78
C ALA A 720 29.29 -26.16 15.37
N ALA A 721 28.30 -25.79 14.56
CA ALA A 721 28.14 -26.26 13.18
C ALA A 721 28.67 -25.22 12.17
N VAL A 722 29.97 -25.31 11.89
CA VAL A 722 30.68 -24.36 11.04
C VAL A 722 31.68 -25.13 10.17
N LEU A 723 31.62 -24.90 8.84
CA LEU A 723 32.70 -25.35 7.95
C LEU A 723 33.85 -24.35 8.03
N ARG A 724 35.05 -24.86 8.27
CA ARG A 724 36.27 -24.04 8.41
C ARG A 724 37.48 -24.84 7.97
N LEU A 725 38.65 -24.19 7.96
CA LEU A 725 39.92 -24.83 7.61
C LEU A 725 40.09 -26.18 8.32
N GLY A 726 40.34 -27.23 7.54
CA GLY A 726 40.53 -28.60 8.02
C GLY A 726 39.26 -29.47 8.05
N THR A 727 38.06 -28.90 7.84
CA THR A 727 36.83 -29.69 7.72
C THR A 727 36.87 -30.58 6.48
N GLN A 728 36.62 -31.88 6.63
CA GLN A 728 36.36 -32.81 5.52
C GLN A 728 34.93 -33.31 5.60
N HIS A 729 34.09 -32.86 4.67
CA HIS A 729 32.68 -33.18 4.63
C HIS A 729 32.13 -33.04 3.19
N PRO A 730 31.15 -33.84 2.76
CA PRO A 730 30.50 -33.67 1.46
C PRO A 730 29.97 -32.24 1.21
N SER A 731 29.45 -31.56 2.24
CA SER A 731 29.00 -30.16 2.13
C SER A 731 30.12 -29.18 1.76
N VAL A 732 31.38 -29.50 2.04
CA VAL A 732 32.52 -28.68 1.57
C VAL A 732 32.65 -28.79 0.05
N LYS A 733 32.36 -29.94 -0.54
CA LYS A 733 32.37 -30.13 -2.00
C LYS A 733 31.28 -29.29 -2.65
N VAL A 734 30.09 -29.25 -2.03
CA VAL A 734 28.97 -28.40 -2.44
C VAL A 734 29.36 -26.93 -2.34
N LEU A 735 29.89 -26.48 -1.20
CA LEU A 735 30.41 -25.13 -1.01
C LEU A 735 31.40 -24.73 -2.11
N GLN A 736 32.41 -25.56 -2.38
CA GLN A 736 33.44 -25.30 -3.38
C GLN A 736 32.85 -25.17 -4.79
N ALA A 737 31.90 -26.05 -5.14
CA ALA A 737 31.20 -25.99 -6.43
C ALA A 737 30.33 -24.73 -6.55
N THR A 738 29.61 -24.35 -5.48
CA THR A 738 28.79 -23.15 -5.48
C THR A 738 29.63 -21.87 -5.55
N LEU A 739 30.78 -21.82 -4.87
CA LEU A 739 31.72 -20.71 -4.99
C LEU A 739 32.26 -20.57 -6.41
N ASN A 740 32.55 -21.67 -7.12
CA ASN A 740 32.93 -21.63 -8.53
C ASN A 740 31.87 -20.94 -9.39
N ARG A 741 30.60 -21.31 -9.19
CA ARG A 741 29.46 -20.73 -9.91
C ARG A 741 29.27 -19.25 -9.58
N VAL A 742 29.19 -18.92 -8.29
CA VAL A 742 28.84 -17.57 -7.80
C VAL A 742 29.96 -16.56 -8.06
N LEU A 743 31.22 -16.95 -7.85
CA LEU A 743 32.36 -16.05 -8.00
C LEU A 743 32.98 -16.10 -9.39
N LYS A 744 32.56 -17.05 -10.26
CA LYS A 744 33.15 -17.33 -11.58
C LYS A 744 34.65 -17.62 -11.48
N ILE A 745 35.01 -18.55 -10.61
CA ILE A 745 36.40 -18.94 -10.29
C ILE A 745 36.63 -20.43 -10.59
N THR A 746 37.89 -20.86 -10.52
CA THR A 746 38.27 -22.29 -10.62
C THR A 746 38.92 -22.76 -9.32
N LEU A 747 38.10 -23.26 -8.40
CA LEU A 747 38.47 -23.88 -7.13
C LEU A 747 38.26 -25.40 -7.22
N LYS A 748 39.23 -26.17 -6.73
CA LYS A 748 39.14 -27.64 -6.69
C LYS A 748 38.05 -28.09 -5.71
N THR A 749 37.15 -28.96 -6.15
CA THR A 749 36.04 -29.51 -5.35
C THR A 749 36.46 -30.79 -4.60
N SER A 750 37.44 -30.65 -3.70
CA SER A 750 38.05 -31.78 -2.98
C SER A 750 37.19 -32.35 -1.86
N GLY A 751 36.19 -31.60 -1.37
CA GLY A 751 35.46 -31.96 -0.14
C GLY A 751 36.29 -31.78 1.14
N TYR A 752 37.49 -31.19 1.02
CA TYR A 752 38.35 -30.80 2.12
C TYR A 752 38.51 -29.28 2.12
N TYR A 753 38.25 -28.65 3.26
CA TYR A 753 38.21 -27.21 3.41
C TYR A 753 39.65 -26.71 3.60
N ASP A 754 40.27 -26.32 2.49
CA ASP A 754 41.66 -25.89 2.41
C ASP A 754 41.81 -24.36 2.42
N GLY A 755 43.07 -23.89 2.40
CA GLY A 755 43.39 -22.45 2.36
C GLY A 755 42.73 -21.68 1.21
N PRO A 756 42.74 -22.19 -0.03
CA PRO A 756 42.00 -21.59 -1.15
C PRO A 756 40.49 -21.48 -0.88
N THR A 757 39.87 -22.49 -0.28
CA THR A 757 38.46 -22.45 0.10
C THR A 757 38.19 -21.32 1.11
N VAL A 758 39.05 -21.16 2.14
CA VAL A 758 38.96 -20.04 3.11
C VAL A 758 39.01 -18.69 2.39
N TYR A 759 39.97 -18.53 1.47
CA TYR A 759 40.15 -17.28 0.72
C TYR A 759 38.89 -16.89 -0.05
N TYR A 760 38.32 -17.82 -0.82
CA TYR A 760 37.13 -17.53 -1.62
C TYR A 760 35.85 -17.36 -0.80
N VAL A 761 35.76 -18.02 0.36
CA VAL A 761 34.68 -17.72 1.30
C VAL A 761 34.81 -16.31 1.85
N LYS A 762 36.01 -15.81 2.17
CA LYS A 762 36.20 -14.41 2.57
C LYS A 762 35.80 -13.45 1.45
N GLN A 763 36.18 -13.75 0.20
CA GLN A 763 35.80 -12.94 -0.96
C GLN A 763 34.28 -12.90 -1.15
N PHE A 764 33.61 -14.05 -1.04
CA PHE A 764 32.16 -14.10 -1.08
C PHE A 764 31.53 -13.32 0.08
N GLN A 765 32.00 -13.53 1.32
CA GLN A 765 31.51 -12.82 2.50
C GLN A 765 31.67 -11.30 2.34
N GLN A 766 32.79 -10.83 1.82
CA GLN A 766 33.01 -9.40 1.51
C GLN A 766 32.00 -8.89 0.47
N ARG A 767 31.79 -9.63 -0.63
CA ARG A 767 30.78 -9.28 -1.66
C ARG A 767 29.36 -9.27 -1.10
N ALA A 768 29.05 -10.22 -0.22
CA ALA A 768 27.76 -10.36 0.46
C ALA A 768 27.62 -9.45 1.69
N LYS A 769 28.62 -8.59 1.98
CA LYS A 769 28.67 -7.71 3.17
C LYS A 769 28.49 -8.45 4.50
N LEU A 770 28.96 -9.68 4.56
CA LEU A 770 29.07 -10.50 5.78
C LEU A 770 30.46 -10.35 6.40
N PRO A 771 30.63 -10.63 7.71
CA PRO A 771 31.95 -10.72 8.32
C PRO A 771 32.87 -11.69 7.56
N ALA A 772 33.99 -11.18 7.06
CA ALA A 772 34.96 -11.92 6.24
C ALA A 772 35.84 -12.88 7.06
N THR A 773 35.17 -13.76 7.80
CA THR A 773 35.79 -14.72 8.73
C THR A 773 36.49 -15.86 7.99
N GLY A 774 36.06 -16.19 6.77
CA GLY A 774 36.49 -17.38 6.06
C GLY A 774 35.92 -18.67 6.63
N ASN A 775 34.96 -18.56 7.54
CA ASN A 775 34.20 -19.66 8.11
C ASN A 775 32.77 -19.65 7.53
N VAL A 776 32.18 -20.81 7.28
CA VAL A 776 30.82 -20.91 6.76
C VAL A 776 29.89 -21.38 7.86
N ASN A 777 29.16 -20.42 8.42
CA ASN A 777 28.01 -20.64 9.29
C ASN A 777 26.71 -20.60 8.48
N ARG A 778 25.56 -20.79 9.14
CA ARG A 778 24.23 -20.80 8.51
C ARG A 778 23.96 -19.56 7.65
N VAL A 779 24.28 -18.38 8.17
CA VAL A 779 24.10 -17.10 7.47
C VAL A 779 24.92 -17.05 6.17
N THR A 780 26.20 -17.43 6.24
CA THR A 780 27.08 -17.44 5.05
C THR A 780 26.60 -18.44 4.01
N TRP A 781 26.14 -19.63 4.44
CA TRP A 781 25.65 -20.66 3.55
C TRP A 781 24.36 -20.28 2.84
N LEU A 782 23.36 -19.77 3.57
CA LEU A 782 22.11 -19.32 2.99
C LEU A 782 22.34 -18.19 1.99
N ALA A 783 23.13 -17.19 2.36
CA ALA A 783 23.50 -16.11 1.45
C ALA A 783 24.15 -16.63 0.16
N LEU A 784 25.05 -17.62 0.27
CA LEU A 784 25.73 -18.21 -0.89
C LEU A 784 24.77 -19.01 -1.78
N MET A 785 23.93 -19.86 -1.20
CA MET A 785 22.98 -20.68 -1.96
C MET A 785 21.91 -19.82 -2.63
N THR A 786 21.33 -18.86 -1.92
CA THR A 786 20.37 -17.91 -2.51
C THR A 786 21.00 -17.07 -3.62
N THR A 787 22.28 -16.72 -3.52
CA THR A 787 22.98 -16.02 -4.62
C THR A 787 23.15 -16.94 -5.83
N ALA A 788 23.42 -18.22 -5.62
CA ALA A 788 23.57 -19.20 -6.70
C ALA A 788 22.26 -19.51 -7.43
N ASP A 789 21.13 -19.51 -6.73
CA ASP A 789 19.81 -19.75 -7.32
C ASP A 789 19.33 -18.60 -8.22
N ARG A 790 19.93 -17.41 -8.07
CA ARG A 790 19.62 -16.20 -8.85
C ARG A 790 20.50 -16.04 -10.11
N LEU A 791 21.50 -16.91 -10.28
CA LEU A 791 22.42 -16.93 -11.42
C LEU A 791 22.04 -18.05 -12.39
#